data_AF-A0A9W9JIU3-F1
#
_entry.id   AF-A0A9W9JIU3-F1
#
_cell.length_a   1.000
_cell.length_b   1.000
_cell.length_c   1.000
_cell.angle_alpha   90.00
_cell.angle_beta   90.00
_cell.angle_gamma   90.00
#
_symmetry.space_group_name_H-M   'P 1'
#
loop_
_entity.id
_entity.type
_entity.pdbx_description
1 polymer ?
#
loop_
_entity_poly.entity_id
_entity_poly.type
_entity_poly.pdbx_seq_one_letter_code
_entity_poly.pdbx_strand_id
1 'polypeptide(L)'
;MTSSSDHVFPLQSEGLQVTGLFKKRNPTVIPRSLVVFIHGGGANAAYFDNPGFRYPAVLSERGYDVLNVQRPGYGGNPIPAIASPIRSSVALITDLISRVYCSQTDPQRGVILVGHSIGAAIALAIAAQSDCQSFPVLAVSALGVVPTLQRALLLPDPDLESNEPRFVIDDVPTVVSRFFGPFECLDEKVFTGDTLRAAFEPSVRAEIREFTGPEWYYLLVNDIFPAVKVPVQYLAAEYELVWQGTTEAQPRFDSLAGLFTGSPNVQARLLLGGGHNYEFTKNSAQLHELRLDFISKMSEQLALNPLPFTSIPVLDYSQALSSSTKPTFLNHLREALINVGFFYLQNPPVSVDAQRALLEKSLELFRLPLEKKLEIDMVNSPHFLGYSKLGAEITALKQDHREQFDFATELPAPGKDEPLYRNICGPNQWPDENAIPGFRRAIEDYIAEASELAGSFTALIAEALDLPSTAFEQAFDKPGQHKLKLIKYPPPPTSGDDDNGFQGVGAHKDSGFLTFLLQATPHRGLEVQNKAGDWIPASPIPNTFVVNIGRALEALTGGVCTATTHRVSLRKENFLDTEGNSLGSRFSFPVFQGVSPDLSAEKISLVIPNHIRDLVKDDKAKSDAEATFNEMFRTNIGEGTLVARVTSHQDVGQRWYPEILSKALKGQRDFVAH
;
A
#
# COMPACT_ATOMS: atom_id res chain seq x y z
N MET A 1 -25.55 -17.43 27.23
CA MET A 1 -24.31 -18.16 27.52
C MET A 1 -23.14 -17.37 26.92
N THR A 2 -22.05 -17.27 27.66
CA THR A 2 -21.01 -16.22 27.58
C THR A 2 -20.24 -16.22 26.26
N SER A 3 -20.28 -15.09 25.54
CA SER A 3 -19.39 -14.80 24.40
C SER A 3 -17.92 -14.92 24.81
N SER A 4 -17.12 -15.58 23.98
CA SER A 4 -15.66 -15.72 24.15
C SER A 4 -14.87 -14.48 23.72
N SER A 5 -15.52 -13.46 23.17
CA SER A 5 -14.89 -12.24 22.66
C SER A 5 -14.21 -11.43 23.76
N ASP A 6 -13.01 -10.92 23.46
CA ASP A 6 -12.28 -10.02 24.36
C ASP A 6 -12.81 -8.57 24.23
N HIS A 7 -13.28 -8.20 23.03
CA HIS A 7 -13.77 -6.86 22.72
C HIS A 7 -15.00 -6.91 21.78
N VAL A 8 -15.85 -5.90 21.88
CA VAL A 8 -17.05 -5.74 21.04
C VAL A 8 -17.00 -4.40 20.32
N PHE A 9 -17.22 -4.42 19.01
CA PHE A 9 -17.15 -3.25 18.12
C PHE A 9 -18.51 -3.02 17.43
N PRO A 10 -19.41 -2.22 18.04
CA PRO A 10 -20.64 -1.83 17.37
C PRO A 10 -20.36 -0.75 16.31
N LEU A 11 -21.02 -0.85 15.17
CA LEU A 11 -20.95 0.16 14.11
C LEU A 11 -22.33 0.33 13.47
N GLN A 12 -22.72 1.58 13.24
CA GLN A 12 -24.00 1.94 12.67
C GLN A 12 -23.81 2.95 11.53
N SER A 13 -24.51 2.75 10.42
CA SER A 13 -24.58 3.71 9.32
C SER A 13 -25.89 3.49 8.55
N GLU A 14 -26.52 4.57 8.08
CA GLU A 14 -27.70 4.53 7.19
C GLU A 14 -28.83 3.59 7.62
N GLY A 15 -29.08 3.49 8.94
CA GLY A 15 -30.13 2.63 9.48
C GLY A 15 -29.79 1.13 9.56
N LEU A 16 -28.54 0.76 9.25
CA LEU A 16 -27.98 -0.57 9.49
C LEU A 16 -27.07 -0.55 10.72
N GLN A 17 -27.08 -1.65 11.48
CA GLN A 17 -26.16 -1.86 12.58
C GLN A 17 -25.50 -3.22 12.46
N VAL A 18 -24.18 -3.25 12.59
CA VAL A 18 -23.35 -4.45 12.67
C VAL A 18 -22.61 -4.46 14.00
N THR A 19 -22.35 -5.65 14.53
CA THR A 19 -21.54 -5.80 15.75
C THR A 19 -20.40 -6.76 15.49
N GLY A 20 -19.15 -6.31 15.66
CA GLY A 20 -17.97 -7.14 15.59
C GLY A 20 -17.62 -7.77 16.94
N LEU A 21 -17.63 -9.09 17.03
CA LEU A 21 -17.18 -9.83 18.21
C LEU A 21 -15.71 -10.23 17.99
N PHE A 22 -14.80 -9.52 18.65
CA PHE A 22 -13.36 -9.67 18.43
C PHE A 22 -12.72 -10.57 19.47
N LYS A 23 -11.89 -11.51 19.01
CA LYS A 23 -11.03 -12.37 19.82
C LYS A 23 -9.58 -12.06 19.48
N LYS A 24 -8.80 -11.62 20.47
CA LYS A 24 -7.38 -11.34 20.30
C LYS A 24 -6.63 -12.66 20.17
N ARG A 25 -5.59 -12.68 19.34
CA ARG A 25 -4.65 -13.80 19.28
C ARG A 25 -3.97 -14.08 20.64
N ASN A 26 -3.56 -15.33 20.86
CA ASN A 26 -2.69 -15.67 21.97
C ASN A 26 -1.33 -14.93 21.78
N PRO A 27 -0.88 -14.11 22.75
CA PRO A 27 0.33 -13.29 22.60
C PRO A 27 1.64 -14.10 22.66
N THR A 28 1.59 -15.37 23.05
CA THR A 28 2.76 -16.24 23.20
C THR A 28 3.15 -16.98 21.91
N VAL A 29 2.31 -16.88 20.87
CA VAL A 29 2.53 -17.50 19.56
C VAL A 29 2.76 -16.44 18.49
N ILE A 30 3.36 -16.85 17.37
CA ILE A 30 3.70 -15.95 16.27
C ILE A 30 2.40 -15.29 15.74
N PRO A 31 2.35 -13.94 15.64
CA PRO A 31 1.20 -13.25 15.07
C PRO A 31 0.92 -13.66 13.63
N ARG A 32 -0.36 -13.90 13.32
CA ARG A 32 -0.88 -14.25 12.00
C ARG A 32 -1.95 -13.24 11.56
N SER A 33 -2.50 -13.47 10.37
CA SER A 33 -3.55 -12.66 9.72
C SER A 33 -4.81 -12.47 10.58
N LEU A 34 -5.59 -11.43 10.27
CA LEU A 34 -6.95 -11.31 10.78
C LEU A 34 -7.86 -12.28 10.03
N VAL A 35 -8.65 -13.09 10.74
CA VAL A 35 -9.70 -13.93 10.15
C VAL A 35 -11.07 -13.34 10.46
N VAL A 36 -11.87 -13.09 9.42
CA VAL A 36 -13.20 -12.50 9.56
C VAL A 36 -14.26 -13.54 9.22
N PHE A 37 -15.18 -13.80 10.15
CA PHE A 37 -16.31 -14.70 9.93
C PHE A 37 -17.60 -13.93 9.68
N ILE A 38 -18.35 -14.31 8.65
CA ILE A 38 -19.62 -13.68 8.26
C ILE A 38 -20.70 -14.76 8.06
N HIS A 39 -21.72 -14.79 8.93
CA HIS A 39 -22.75 -15.83 8.93
C HIS A 39 -23.84 -15.63 7.86
N GLY A 40 -24.57 -16.70 7.54
CA GLY A 40 -25.68 -16.72 6.59
C GLY A 40 -26.97 -16.01 7.04
N GLY A 41 -27.99 -16.04 6.19
CA GLY A 41 -29.36 -15.68 6.57
C GLY A 41 -29.98 -16.78 7.43
N GLY A 42 -30.82 -16.40 8.38
CA GLY A 42 -31.39 -17.34 9.35
C GLY A 42 -30.39 -17.86 10.39
N ALA A 43 -29.25 -17.19 10.55
CA ALA A 43 -28.19 -17.53 11.49
C ALA A 43 -27.66 -16.26 12.19
N ASN A 44 -26.82 -16.44 13.21
CA ASN A 44 -26.06 -15.35 13.86
C ASN A 44 -24.59 -15.71 14.04
N ALA A 45 -23.81 -14.86 14.71
CA ALA A 45 -22.38 -15.09 14.96
C ALA A 45 -22.09 -16.38 15.74
N ALA A 46 -23.05 -16.92 16.51
CA ALA A 46 -22.90 -18.23 17.15
C ALA A 46 -22.84 -19.38 16.13
N TYR A 47 -23.20 -19.14 14.86
CA TYR A 47 -22.98 -20.08 13.77
C TYR A 47 -21.52 -20.53 13.71
N PHE A 48 -20.54 -19.64 13.95
CA PHE A 48 -19.11 -19.99 13.98
C PHE A 48 -18.55 -20.15 15.40
N ASP A 49 -19.33 -19.86 16.43
CA ASP A 49 -18.90 -19.91 17.84
C ASP A 49 -20.00 -20.47 18.75
N ASN A 50 -20.10 -21.79 18.84
CA ASN A 50 -21.09 -22.51 19.65
C ASN A 50 -20.45 -23.70 20.40
N PRO A 51 -21.17 -24.40 21.29
CA PRO A 51 -20.61 -25.52 22.05
C PRO A 51 -20.07 -26.68 21.22
N GLY A 52 -20.58 -26.90 20.00
CA GLY A 52 -20.10 -27.93 19.09
C GLY A 52 -18.78 -27.55 18.40
N PHE A 53 -18.59 -26.27 18.12
CA PHE A 53 -17.37 -25.78 17.47
C PHE A 53 -17.09 -24.29 17.73
N ARG A 54 -15.82 -23.98 18.02
CA ARG A 54 -15.35 -22.69 18.54
C ARG A 54 -14.25 -22.13 17.65
N TYR A 55 -14.56 -21.76 16.40
CA TYR A 55 -13.55 -21.30 15.44
C TYR A 55 -12.69 -20.14 15.98
N PRO A 56 -13.27 -19.08 16.60
CA PRO A 56 -12.47 -17.97 17.10
C PRO A 56 -11.43 -18.38 18.16
N ALA A 57 -11.80 -19.29 19.07
CA ALA A 57 -10.88 -19.78 20.10
C ALA A 57 -9.74 -20.61 19.49
N VAL A 58 -10.08 -21.54 18.57
CA VAL A 58 -9.08 -22.41 17.92
C VAL A 58 -8.06 -21.60 17.09
N LEU A 59 -8.54 -20.58 16.38
CA LEU A 59 -7.67 -19.70 15.57
C LEU A 59 -6.84 -18.75 16.44
N SER A 60 -7.42 -18.21 17.52
CA SER A 60 -6.71 -17.36 18.48
C SER A 60 -5.51 -18.08 19.10
N GLU A 61 -5.66 -19.34 19.52
CA GLU A 61 -4.57 -20.16 20.05
C GLU A 61 -3.47 -20.46 19.01
N ARG A 62 -3.79 -20.34 17.71
CA ARG A 62 -2.84 -20.48 16.59
C ARG A 62 -2.23 -19.14 16.14
N GLY A 63 -2.50 -18.06 16.86
CA GLY A 63 -1.88 -16.74 16.62
C GLY A 63 -2.66 -15.81 15.70
N TYR A 64 -3.89 -16.17 15.31
CA TYR A 64 -4.76 -15.32 14.50
C TYR A 64 -5.58 -14.37 15.37
N ASP A 65 -5.68 -13.11 14.98
CA ASP A 65 -6.77 -12.26 15.47
C ASP A 65 -8.05 -12.67 14.73
N VAL A 66 -9.19 -12.66 15.43
CA VAL A 66 -10.46 -13.12 14.84
C VAL A 66 -11.57 -12.11 15.06
N LEU A 67 -12.26 -11.75 13.98
CA LEU A 67 -13.45 -10.91 14.01
C LEU A 67 -14.67 -11.73 13.57
N ASN A 68 -15.56 -12.06 14.50
CA ASN A 68 -16.81 -12.75 14.21
C ASN A 68 -17.93 -11.72 14.07
N VAL A 69 -18.47 -11.57 12.86
CA VAL A 69 -19.40 -10.48 12.52
C VAL A 69 -20.83 -10.90 12.79
N GLN A 70 -21.50 -10.17 13.68
CA GLN A 70 -22.95 -10.22 13.87
C GLN A 70 -23.63 -9.24 12.90
N ARG A 71 -24.34 -9.76 11.89
CA ARG A 71 -24.93 -8.98 10.79
C ARG A 71 -26.17 -8.16 11.22
N PRO A 72 -26.58 -7.15 10.43
CA PRO A 72 -27.82 -6.40 10.68
C PRO A 72 -29.06 -7.31 10.78
N GLY A 73 -29.93 -7.04 11.75
CA GLY A 73 -31.17 -7.79 12.00
C GLY A 73 -31.05 -9.09 12.80
N TYR A 74 -29.83 -9.54 13.09
CA TYR A 74 -29.55 -10.80 13.77
C TYR A 74 -28.83 -10.60 15.11
N GLY A 75 -28.99 -11.54 16.04
CA GLY A 75 -28.23 -11.58 17.31
C GLY A 75 -28.37 -10.32 18.16
N GLY A 76 -29.54 -9.68 18.11
CA GLY A 76 -29.86 -8.45 18.85
C GLY A 76 -29.66 -7.15 18.08
N ASN A 77 -29.06 -7.17 16.87
CA ASN A 77 -29.01 -5.98 16.02
C ASN A 77 -30.43 -5.62 15.52
N PRO A 78 -30.78 -4.32 15.41
CA PRO A 78 -32.03 -3.86 14.83
C PRO A 78 -32.29 -4.40 13.42
N ILE A 79 -33.57 -4.65 13.10
CA ILE A 79 -33.98 -5.09 11.77
C ILE A 79 -33.83 -3.93 10.78
N PRO A 80 -33.12 -4.13 9.65
CA PRO A 80 -33.01 -3.12 8.60
C PRO A 80 -34.37 -2.68 8.04
N ALA A 81 -34.57 -1.38 7.89
CA ALA A 81 -35.76 -0.81 7.22
C ALA A 81 -35.55 -0.55 5.71
N ILE A 82 -34.38 -0.90 5.17
CA ILE A 82 -34.01 -0.65 3.78
C ILE A 82 -34.36 -1.82 2.87
N ALA A 83 -34.54 -1.55 1.57
CA ALA A 83 -34.94 -2.55 0.59
C ALA A 83 -33.81 -3.53 0.19
N SER A 84 -32.55 -3.10 0.31
CA SER A 84 -31.38 -3.88 -0.11
C SER A 84 -30.35 -4.05 1.02
N PRO A 85 -30.72 -4.70 2.14
CA PRO A 85 -29.86 -4.85 3.31
C PRO A 85 -28.54 -5.58 3.05
N ILE A 86 -28.46 -6.52 2.10
CA ILE A 86 -27.25 -7.27 1.77
C ILE A 86 -26.24 -6.34 1.08
N ARG A 87 -26.65 -5.64 0.01
CA ARG A 87 -25.79 -4.66 -0.70
C ARG A 87 -25.23 -3.62 0.26
N SER A 88 -26.11 -2.99 1.04
CA SER A 88 -25.70 -1.92 1.96
C SER A 88 -24.83 -2.44 3.12
N SER A 89 -24.94 -3.73 3.48
CA SER A 89 -24.07 -4.33 4.50
C SER A 89 -22.62 -4.49 4.05
N VAL A 90 -22.33 -4.59 2.75
CA VAL A 90 -20.95 -4.77 2.23
C VAL A 90 -20.06 -3.61 2.68
N ALA A 91 -20.49 -2.36 2.46
CA ALA A 91 -19.74 -1.18 2.85
C ALA A 91 -19.60 -1.07 4.38
N LEU A 92 -20.68 -1.33 5.12
CA LEU A 92 -20.68 -1.24 6.58
C LEU A 92 -19.76 -2.28 7.24
N ILE A 93 -19.80 -3.52 6.76
CA ILE A 93 -18.92 -4.59 7.26
C ILE A 93 -17.47 -4.31 6.87
N THR A 94 -17.22 -3.75 5.68
CA THR A 94 -15.87 -3.32 5.26
C THR A 94 -15.31 -2.24 6.18
N ASP A 95 -16.11 -1.23 6.56
CA ASP A 95 -15.68 -0.20 7.52
C ASP A 95 -15.42 -0.79 8.92
N LEU A 96 -16.25 -1.73 9.38
CA LEU A 96 -16.00 -2.46 10.62
C LEU A 96 -14.66 -3.20 10.58
N ILE A 97 -14.39 -3.95 9.49
CA ILE A 97 -13.13 -4.68 9.33
C ILE A 97 -11.95 -3.71 9.33
N SER A 98 -12.04 -2.60 8.58
CA SER A 98 -11.01 -1.55 8.54
C SER A 98 -10.67 -1.01 9.93
N ARG A 99 -11.68 -0.65 10.72
CA ARG A 99 -11.49 -0.13 12.08
C ARG A 99 -10.82 -1.14 12.99
N VAL A 100 -11.27 -2.40 12.96
CA VAL A 100 -10.69 -3.48 13.77
C VAL A 100 -9.26 -3.78 13.32
N TYR A 101 -9.03 -3.86 12.00
CA TYR A 101 -7.73 -4.11 11.41
C TYR A 101 -6.70 -3.08 11.87
N CYS A 102 -6.98 -1.80 11.64
CA CYS A 102 -6.06 -0.71 11.95
C CYS A 102 -5.81 -0.52 13.45
N SER A 103 -6.77 -0.86 14.31
CA SER A 103 -6.65 -0.62 15.76
C SER A 103 -6.23 -1.83 16.59
N GLN A 104 -6.52 -3.05 16.10
CA GLN A 104 -6.33 -4.27 16.90
C GLN A 104 -5.35 -5.26 16.27
N THR A 105 -4.98 -5.12 15.01
CA THR A 105 -4.18 -6.14 14.32
C THR A 105 -2.82 -5.61 13.90
N ASP A 106 -1.92 -6.51 13.51
CA ASP A 106 -0.62 -6.15 12.94
C ASP A 106 -0.85 -5.69 11.48
N PRO A 107 -0.60 -4.41 11.14
CA PRO A 107 -0.92 -3.86 9.82
C PRO A 107 -0.10 -4.51 8.68
N GLN A 108 0.96 -5.27 9.00
CA GLN A 108 1.72 -6.05 8.01
C GLN A 108 1.05 -7.39 7.66
N ARG A 109 -0.05 -7.76 8.32
CA ARG A 109 -0.74 -9.04 8.15
C ARG A 109 -2.11 -8.79 7.56
N GLY A 110 -2.42 -9.30 6.38
CA GLY A 110 -3.74 -9.06 5.79
C GLY A 110 -4.91 -9.82 6.42
N VAL A 111 -6.05 -9.74 5.74
CA VAL A 111 -7.36 -10.26 6.15
C VAL A 111 -7.75 -11.49 5.33
N ILE A 112 -8.21 -12.55 6.00
CA ILE A 112 -8.82 -13.72 5.36
C ILE A 112 -10.31 -13.72 5.69
N LEU A 113 -11.15 -13.71 4.66
CA LEU A 113 -12.60 -13.69 4.79
C LEU A 113 -13.15 -15.12 4.77
N VAL A 114 -14.04 -15.44 5.71
CA VAL A 114 -14.75 -16.73 5.75
C VAL A 114 -16.24 -16.46 5.88
N GLY A 115 -17.01 -16.93 4.89
CA GLY A 115 -18.44 -16.73 4.88
C GLY A 115 -19.24 -18.01 4.65
N HIS A 116 -20.47 -18.00 5.17
CA HIS A 116 -21.49 -19.02 4.91
C HIS A 116 -22.72 -18.38 4.26
N SER A 117 -23.30 -19.03 3.25
CA SER A 117 -24.55 -18.63 2.60
C SER A 117 -24.56 -17.15 2.18
N ILE A 118 -25.53 -16.33 2.64
CA ILE A 118 -25.56 -14.88 2.38
C ILE A 118 -24.29 -14.19 2.90
N GLY A 119 -23.73 -14.62 4.02
CA GLY A 119 -22.44 -14.13 4.52
C GLY A 119 -21.27 -14.46 3.61
N ALA A 120 -21.32 -15.60 2.89
CA ALA A 120 -20.35 -15.92 1.84
C ALA A 120 -20.50 -15.00 0.64
N ALA A 121 -21.73 -14.65 0.24
CA ALA A 121 -21.96 -13.66 -0.82
C ALA A 121 -21.40 -12.28 -0.44
N ILE A 122 -21.59 -11.84 0.80
CA ILE A 122 -21.01 -10.59 1.33
C ILE A 122 -19.48 -10.68 1.34
N ALA A 123 -18.90 -11.78 1.84
CA ALA A 123 -17.46 -11.98 1.87
C ALA A 123 -16.83 -11.91 0.46
N LEU A 124 -17.48 -12.52 -0.53
CA LEU A 124 -17.05 -12.44 -1.93
C LEU A 124 -17.19 -11.03 -2.50
N ALA A 125 -18.26 -10.29 -2.16
CA ALA A 125 -18.43 -8.91 -2.58
C ALA A 125 -17.35 -7.98 -1.99
N ILE A 126 -16.96 -8.20 -0.74
CA ILE A 126 -15.82 -7.52 -0.12
C ILE A 126 -14.53 -7.91 -0.85
N ALA A 127 -14.28 -9.20 -1.10
CA ALA A 127 -13.09 -9.66 -1.79
C ALA A 127 -12.96 -9.12 -3.24
N ALA A 128 -14.08 -8.94 -3.95
CA ALA A 128 -14.12 -8.34 -5.28
C ALA A 128 -13.70 -6.85 -5.32
N GLN A 129 -13.66 -6.19 -4.16
CA GLN A 129 -13.26 -4.79 -4.01
C GLN A 129 -11.90 -4.65 -3.30
N SER A 130 -11.08 -5.71 -3.28
CA SER A 130 -9.82 -5.76 -2.53
C SER A 130 -8.86 -4.61 -2.81
N ASP A 131 -8.82 -4.11 -4.04
CA ASP A 131 -7.87 -3.07 -4.48
C ASP A 131 -8.21 -1.67 -3.93
N CYS A 132 -9.43 -1.48 -3.41
CA CYS A 132 -9.94 -0.20 -2.93
C CYS A 132 -10.04 -0.13 -1.40
N GLN A 133 -9.53 -1.14 -0.70
CA GLN A 133 -9.67 -1.26 0.75
C GLN A 133 -8.46 -0.71 1.49
N SER A 134 -8.70 -0.23 2.72
CA SER A 134 -7.68 0.23 3.67
C SER A 134 -6.89 -0.92 4.30
N PHE A 135 -7.22 -2.17 4.00
CA PHE A 135 -6.56 -3.37 4.48
C PHE A 135 -6.38 -4.37 3.33
N PRO A 136 -5.30 -5.16 3.32
CA PRO A 136 -5.07 -6.15 2.27
C PRO A 136 -5.91 -7.40 2.50
N VAL A 137 -6.79 -7.74 1.54
CA VAL A 137 -7.48 -9.04 1.53
C VAL A 137 -6.54 -10.10 0.94
N LEU A 138 -6.39 -11.21 1.65
CA LEU A 138 -5.45 -12.27 1.31
C LEU A 138 -6.12 -13.42 0.58
N ALA A 139 -7.34 -13.74 0.99
CA ALA A 139 -8.10 -14.86 0.49
C ALA A 139 -9.55 -14.81 0.98
N VAL A 140 -10.42 -15.56 0.31
CA VAL A 140 -11.82 -15.74 0.72
C VAL A 140 -12.22 -17.22 0.67
N SER A 141 -12.82 -17.71 1.76
CA SER A 141 -13.46 -19.02 1.84
C SER A 141 -14.97 -18.84 1.88
N ALA A 142 -15.67 -19.39 0.89
CA ALA A 142 -17.09 -19.21 0.68
C ALA A 142 -17.78 -20.57 0.63
N LEU A 143 -18.65 -20.84 1.61
CA LEU A 143 -19.49 -22.05 1.66
C LEU A 143 -20.95 -21.71 1.34
N GLY A 144 -21.58 -22.47 0.45
CA GLY A 144 -23.03 -22.48 0.25
C GLY A 144 -23.61 -21.30 -0.54
N VAL A 145 -22.75 -20.55 -1.26
CA VAL A 145 -23.22 -19.51 -2.19
C VAL A 145 -23.36 -20.06 -3.61
N VAL A 146 -24.57 -20.55 -3.89
CA VAL A 146 -24.90 -21.21 -5.17
C VAL A 146 -26.00 -20.42 -5.90
N PRO A 147 -25.65 -19.40 -6.71
CA PRO A 147 -26.65 -18.55 -7.37
C PRO A 147 -27.49 -19.34 -8.38
N THR A 148 -28.80 -19.10 -8.37
CA THR A 148 -29.76 -19.69 -9.32
C THR A 148 -30.92 -18.72 -9.57
N LEU A 149 -31.46 -18.73 -10.79
CA LEU A 149 -32.68 -17.99 -11.15
C LEU A 149 -33.96 -18.68 -10.63
N GLN A 150 -33.88 -19.94 -10.19
CA GLN A 150 -35.02 -20.73 -9.71
C GLN A 150 -35.21 -20.63 -8.18
N ARG A 151 -34.58 -19.65 -7.53
CA ARG A 151 -34.50 -19.57 -6.06
C ARG A 151 -35.84 -19.32 -5.37
N ALA A 152 -36.77 -18.67 -6.06
CA ALA A 152 -38.14 -18.48 -5.61
C ALA A 152 -38.91 -19.80 -5.36
N LEU A 153 -38.39 -20.94 -5.84
CA LEU A 153 -38.98 -22.26 -5.61
C LEU A 153 -38.43 -22.97 -4.35
N LEU A 154 -37.41 -22.40 -3.70
CA LEU A 154 -36.67 -23.05 -2.60
C LEU A 154 -37.15 -22.64 -1.21
N LEU A 155 -37.68 -21.42 -1.11
CA LEU A 155 -38.24 -20.85 0.11
C LEU A 155 -39.71 -20.49 -0.16
N PRO A 156 -40.60 -20.60 0.85
CA PRO A 156 -41.96 -20.04 0.76
C PRO A 156 -41.90 -18.57 0.35
N ASP A 157 -42.91 -18.11 -0.41
CA ASP A 157 -43.02 -16.71 -0.80
C ASP A 157 -43.08 -15.85 0.48
N PRO A 158 -42.11 -14.94 0.69
CA PRO A 158 -42.05 -14.12 1.88
C PRO A 158 -43.21 -13.12 1.98
N ASP A 159 -44.07 -13.02 0.97
CA ASP A 159 -45.21 -12.10 0.90
C ASP A 159 -46.57 -12.77 1.11
N LEU A 160 -46.62 -14.10 1.27
CA LEU A 160 -47.90 -14.83 1.38
C LEU A 160 -48.68 -14.53 2.65
N GLU A 161 -48.05 -14.23 3.80
CA GLU A 161 -48.77 -13.83 5.03
C GLU A 161 -47.95 -12.89 5.94
N SER A 162 -48.60 -11.82 6.42
CA SER A 162 -48.22 -10.92 7.54
C SER A 162 -47.32 -9.68 7.28
N ASN A 163 -47.58 -8.61 8.06
CA ASN A 163 -46.78 -7.37 8.15
C ASN A 163 -45.49 -7.54 8.98
N GLU A 164 -45.18 -8.75 9.45
CA GLU A 164 -44.04 -9.02 10.32
C GLU A 164 -42.72 -8.88 9.53
N PRO A 165 -41.75 -8.07 9.98
CA PRO A 165 -40.49 -7.89 9.26
C PRO A 165 -39.58 -9.14 9.29
N ARG A 166 -39.92 -10.15 10.10
CA ARG A 166 -39.22 -11.44 10.20
C ARG A 166 -39.92 -12.53 9.39
N PHE A 167 -39.10 -13.41 8.83
CA PHE A 167 -39.48 -14.62 8.11
C PHE A 167 -39.05 -15.82 8.95
N VAL A 168 -40.02 -16.59 9.45
CA VAL A 168 -39.77 -17.76 10.28
C VAL A 168 -39.83 -19.00 9.41
N ILE A 169 -38.82 -19.85 9.55
CA ILE A 169 -38.76 -21.17 8.92
C ILE A 169 -38.93 -22.19 10.04
N ASP A 170 -40.01 -22.99 9.98
CA ASP A 170 -40.26 -24.02 10.99
C ASP A 170 -39.20 -25.13 10.92
N ASP A 171 -38.77 -25.61 12.09
CA ASP A 171 -37.77 -26.67 12.26
C ASP A 171 -38.37 -28.09 12.11
N VAL A 172 -39.39 -28.24 11.25
CA VAL A 172 -40.02 -29.53 10.96
C VAL A 172 -39.10 -30.45 10.17
N PRO A 173 -39.25 -31.79 10.28
CA PRO A 173 -38.32 -32.75 9.68
C PRO A 173 -38.01 -32.54 8.19
N THR A 174 -39.01 -32.16 7.40
CA THR A 174 -38.85 -31.90 5.96
C THR A 174 -37.98 -30.69 5.66
N VAL A 175 -38.07 -29.66 6.49
CA VAL A 175 -37.28 -28.43 6.37
C VAL A 175 -35.86 -28.66 6.90
N VAL A 176 -35.72 -29.35 8.04
CA VAL A 176 -34.41 -29.77 8.55
C VAL A 176 -33.67 -30.58 7.48
N SER A 177 -34.33 -31.56 6.86
CA SER A 177 -33.69 -32.36 5.81
C SER A 177 -33.30 -31.53 4.58
N ARG A 178 -34.05 -30.47 4.23
CA ARG A 178 -33.70 -29.55 3.13
C ARG A 178 -32.42 -28.75 3.39
N PHE A 179 -32.25 -28.23 4.61
CA PHE A 179 -31.12 -27.37 4.94
C PHE A 179 -29.87 -28.14 5.39
N PHE A 180 -30.04 -29.35 5.92
CA PHE A 180 -28.93 -30.11 6.50
C PHE A 180 -28.62 -31.40 5.74
N GLY A 181 -29.43 -31.74 4.74
CA GLY A 181 -29.33 -32.99 3.99
C GLY A 181 -30.08 -34.14 4.67
N PRO A 182 -29.89 -35.38 4.21
CA PRO A 182 -30.49 -36.56 4.82
C PRO A 182 -30.15 -36.65 6.32
N PHE A 183 -31.08 -37.12 7.15
CA PHE A 183 -30.89 -37.21 8.61
C PHE A 183 -29.66 -38.04 9.00
N GLU A 184 -29.28 -39.01 8.15
CA GLU A 184 -28.10 -39.84 8.34
C GLU A 184 -26.79 -39.04 8.33
N CYS A 185 -26.79 -37.85 7.73
CA CYS A 185 -25.65 -36.94 7.65
C CYS A 185 -25.47 -36.08 8.91
N LEU A 186 -26.51 -35.92 9.74
CA LEU A 186 -26.48 -35.04 10.92
C LEU A 186 -25.64 -35.63 12.06
N ASP A 187 -24.82 -34.81 12.71
CA ASP A 187 -24.14 -35.22 13.94
C ASP A 187 -25.01 -34.90 15.16
N GLU A 188 -25.61 -35.92 15.77
CA GLU A 188 -26.44 -35.78 16.97
C GLU A 188 -25.72 -35.09 18.15
N LYS A 189 -24.39 -35.13 18.19
CA LYS A 189 -23.60 -34.45 19.25
C LYS A 189 -23.53 -32.94 19.04
N VAL A 190 -23.57 -32.50 17.79
CA VAL A 190 -23.50 -31.09 17.40
C VAL A 190 -24.89 -30.53 17.14
N PHE A 191 -25.85 -31.36 16.76
CA PHE A 191 -27.23 -31.00 16.45
C PHE A 191 -28.09 -30.98 17.73
N THR A 192 -27.75 -30.09 18.65
CA THR A 192 -28.50 -29.84 19.91
C THR A 192 -29.45 -28.64 19.79
N GLY A 193 -30.33 -28.42 20.77
CA GLY A 193 -31.29 -27.30 20.74
C GLY A 193 -30.65 -25.91 20.70
N ASP A 194 -29.50 -25.70 21.36
CA ASP A 194 -28.83 -24.39 21.37
C ASP A 194 -28.10 -24.10 20.05
N THR A 195 -27.51 -25.11 19.44
CA THR A 195 -26.88 -25.07 18.11
C THR A 195 -27.91 -24.93 16.99
N LEU A 196 -29.09 -25.54 17.14
CA LEU A 196 -30.20 -25.42 16.19
C LEU A 196 -30.66 -23.95 16.08
N ARG A 197 -30.80 -23.25 17.22
CA ARG A 197 -31.16 -21.82 17.26
C ARG A 197 -30.15 -20.92 16.57
N ALA A 198 -28.88 -21.33 16.50
CA ALA A 198 -27.85 -20.58 15.78
C ALA A 198 -27.97 -20.69 14.24
N ALA A 199 -28.69 -21.71 13.74
CA ALA A 199 -28.89 -21.99 12.31
C ALA A 199 -30.36 -21.82 11.83
N PHE A 200 -31.28 -21.53 12.75
CA PHE A 200 -32.70 -21.25 12.50
C PHE A 200 -33.17 -19.99 13.26
N GLU A 201 -32.37 -18.93 13.26
CA GLU A 201 -32.85 -17.62 13.69
C GLU A 201 -33.87 -17.07 12.69
N PRO A 202 -34.94 -16.36 13.12
CA PRO A 202 -35.87 -15.74 12.19
C PRO A 202 -35.17 -14.76 11.22
N SER A 203 -35.23 -15.07 9.93
CA SER A 203 -34.60 -14.32 8.84
C SER A 203 -35.23 -12.95 8.64
N VAL A 204 -34.47 -12.00 8.11
CA VAL A 204 -35.00 -10.67 7.73
C VAL A 204 -35.72 -10.78 6.38
N ARG A 205 -37.01 -10.40 6.29
CA ARG A 205 -37.78 -10.54 5.03
C ARG A 205 -37.16 -9.78 3.86
N ALA A 206 -36.72 -8.54 4.08
CA ALA A 206 -36.09 -7.72 3.05
C ALA A 206 -34.81 -8.37 2.48
N GLU A 207 -34.03 -9.05 3.33
CA GLU A 207 -32.85 -9.81 2.91
C GLU A 207 -33.22 -11.01 2.03
N ILE A 208 -34.25 -11.77 2.41
CA ILE A 208 -34.73 -12.91 1.61
C ILE A 208 -35.26 -12.43 0.25
N ARG A 209 -35.99 -11.30 0.20
CA ARG A 209 -36.46 -10.70 -1.06
C ARG A 209 -35.30 -10.27 -1.95
N GLU A 210 -34.32 -9.57 -1.40
CA GLU A 210 -33.14 -9.13 -2.14
C GLU A 210 -32.34 -10.32 -2.69
N PHE A 211 -32.06 -11.32 -1.84
CA PHE A 211 -31.24 -12.47 -2.22
C PHE A 211 -31.89 -13.39 -3.25
N THR A 212 -33.22 -13.49 -3.23
CA THR A 212 -33.99 -14.30 -4.19
C THR A 212 -34.31 -13.57 -5.50
N GLY A 213 -34.10 -12.25 -5.56
CA GLY A 213 -34.30 -11.45 -6.76
C GLY A 213 -33.29 -11.74 -7.88
N PRO A 214 -33.69 -11.63 -9.17
CA PRO A 214 -32.81 -11.88 -10.32
C PRO A 214 -31.62 -10.92 -10.37
N GLU A 215 -31.78 -9.69 -9.90
CA GLU A 215 -30.70 -8.69 -9.80
C GLU A 215 -29.51 -9.18 -8.97
N TRP A 216 -29.76 -9.99 -7.94
CA TRP A 216 -28.70 -10.52 -7.10
C TRP A 216 -27.98 -11.69 -7.74
N TYR A 217 -28.70 -12.50 -8.52
CA TYR A 217 -28.10 -13.53 -9.36
C TYR A 217 -27.11 -12.92 -10.36
N TYR A 218 -27.54 -11.90 -11.11
CA TYR A 218 -26.69 -11.26 -12.12
C TYR A 218 -25.49 -10.56 -11.48
N LEU A 219 -25.69 -9.86 -10.36
CA LEU A 219 -24.57 -9.24 -9.65
C LEU A 219 -23.53 -10.29 -9.23
N LEU A 220 -23.96 -11.44 -8.69
CA LEU A 220 -23.01 -12.49 -8.29
C LEU A 220 -22.24 -13.07 -9.48
N VAL A 221 -22.96 -13.45 -10.53
CA VAL A 221 -22.39 -14.18 -11.67
C VAL A 221 -21.60 -13.29 -12.63
N ASN A 222 -22.06 -12.07 -12.88
CA ASN A 222 -21.47 -11.18 -13.87
C ASN A 222 -20.43 -10.23 -13.26
N ASP A 223 -20.65 -9.78 -12.02
CA ASP A 223 -19.85 -8.70 -11.43
C ASP A 223 -18.94 -9.22 -10.31
N ILE A 224 -19.50 -9.90 -9.30
CA ILE A 224 -18.74 -10.27 -8.10
C ILE A 224 -17.77 -11.43 -8.38
N PHE A 225 -18.23 -12.58 -8.89
CA PHE A 225 -17.38 -13.77 -9.06
C PHE A 225 -16.18 -13.47 -9.98
N PRO A 226 -16.36 -12.85 -11.17
CA PRO A 226 -15.23 -12.51 -12.04
C PRO A 226 -14.27 -11.48 -11.45
N ALA A 227 -14.75 -10.57 -10.58
CA ALA A 227 -13.94 -9.50 -10.01
C ALA A 227 -13.10 -9.90 -8.79
N VAL A 228 -13.27 -11.10 -8.22
CA VAL A 228 -12.44 -11.55 -7.09
C VAL A 228 -11.00 -11.80 -7.55
N LYS A 229 -10.06 -10.96 -7.10
CA LYS A 229 -8.62 -11.02 -7.48
C LYS A 229 -7.72 -11.72 -6.46
N VAL A 230 -8.31 -12.30 -5.42
CA VAL A 230 -7.59 -13.03 -4.37
C VAL A 230 -7.85 -14.53 -4.50
N PRO A 231 -7.00 -15.41 -3.94
CA PRO A 231 -7.29 -16.84 -3.83
C PRO A 231 -8.66 -17.14 -3.23
N VAL A 232 -9.40 -18.07 -3.84
CA VAL A 232 -10.75 -18.46 -3.43
C VAL A 232 -10.77 -19.92 -3.00
N GLN A 233 -11.36 -20.22 -1.84
CA GLN A 233 -11.83 -21.55 -1.49
C GLN A 233 -13.36 -21.57 -1.66
N TYR A 234 -13.83 -22.21 -2.73
CA TYR A 234 -15.25 -22.26 -3.07
C TYR A 234 -15.81 -23.64 -2.69
N LEU A 235 -16.77 -23.67 -1.77
CA LEU A 235 -17.30 -24.90 -1.19
C LEU A 235 -18.82 -24.95 -1.32
N ALA A 236 -19.35 -26.13 -1.61
CA ALA A 236 -20.78 -26.40 -1.57
C ALA A 236 -21.03 -27.83 -1.08
N ALA A 237 -22.18 -28.07 -0.48
CA ALA A 237 -22.54 -29.39 0.01
C ALA A 237 -23.15 -30.28 -1.09
N GLU A 238 -23.08 -31.60 -0.90
CA GLU A 238 -23.75 -32.59 -1.75
C GLU A 238 -25.26 -32.38 -1.81
N TYR A 239 -25.86 -32.01 -0.67
CA TYR A 239 -27.29 -31.73 -0.54
C TYR A 239 -27.53 -30.23 -0.29
N GLU A 240 -27.25 -29.40 -1.29
CA GLU A 240 -27.58 -27.97 -1.24
C GLU A 240 -29.08 -27.70 -1.43
N LEU A 241 -29.47 -26.45 -1.19
CA LEU A 241 -30.85 -26.01 -1.42
C LEU A 241 -31.30 -26.19 -2.87
N VAL A 242 -30.38 -26.19 -3.84
CA VAL A 242 -30.69 -26.15 -5.28
C VAL A 242 -30.49 -27.48 -6.01
N TRP A 243 -29.98 -28.50 -5.34
CA TRP A 243 -29.72 -29.81 -5.94
C TRP A 243 -29.73 -30.91 -4.88
N GLN A 244 -29.93 -32.15 -5.29
CA GLN A 244 -29.95 -33.30 -4.39
C GLN A 244 -28.97 -34.37 -4.88
N GLY A 245 -27.78 -34.43 -4.25
CA GLY A 245 -26.76 -35.43 -4.55
C GLY A 245 -25.77 -35.00 -5.63
N THR A 246 -24.66 -35.73 -5.71
CA THR A 246 -23.50 -35.36 -6.54
C THR A 246 -23.77 -35.32 -8.04
N THR A 247 -24.62 -36.20 -8.56
CA THR A 247 -24.93 -36.30 -9.99
C THR A 247 -25.53 -34.99 -10.55
N GLU A 248 -26.40 -34.33 -9.78
CA GLU A 248 -26.95 -33.03 -10.15
C GLU A 248 -25.99 -31.89 -9.80
N ALA A 249 -25.31 -32.00 -8.65
CA ALA A 249 -24.47 -30.95 -8.09
C ALA A 249 -23.23 -30.65 -8.94
N GLN A 250 -22.48 -31.70 -9.32
CA GLN A 250 -21.15 -31.57 -9.90
C GLN A 250 -21.09 -30.64 -11.14
N PRO A 251 -21.90 -30.85 -12.21
CA PRO A 251 -21.80 -30.00 -13.39
C PRO A 251 -22.18 -28.53 -13.12
N ARG A 252 -23.13 -28.29 -12.20
CA ARG A 252 -23.53 -26.92 -11.82
C ARG A 252 -22.46 -26.24 -10.98
N PHE A 253 -21.90 -26.98 -10.02
CA PHE A 253 -20.84 -26.50 -9.15
C PHE A 253 -19.58 -26.13 -9.95
N ASP A 254 -19.15 -26.99 -10.88
CA ASP A 254 -18.00 -26.73 -11.74
C ASP A 254 -18.22 -25.50 -12.63
N SER A 255 -19.43 -25.33 -13.17
CA SER A 255 -19.78 -24.14 -13.94
C SER A 255 -19.69 -22.86 -13.12
N LEU A 256 -20.09 -22.88 -11.85
CA LEU A 256 -20.02 -21.73 -10.95
C LEU A 256 -18.59 -21.43 -10.51
N ALA A 257 -17.81 -22.46 -10.20
CA ALA A 257 -16.39 -22.33 -9.87
C ALA A 257 -15.59 -21.70 -11.02
N GLY A 258 -15.95 -22.01 -12.28
CA GLY A 258 -15.32 -21.44 -13.47
C GLY A 258 -15.56 -19.93 -13.68
N LEU A 259 -16.48 -19.31 -12.93
CA LEU A 259 -16.76 -17.87 -13.05
C LEU A 259 -15.73 -16.99 -12.33
N PHE A 260 -14.91 -17.56 -11.43
CA PHE A 260 -13.85 -16.85 -10.70
C PHE A 260 -12.62 -16.56 -11.59
N THR A 261 -12.85 -15.95 -12.75
CA THR A 261 -11.84 -15.73 -13.81
C THR A 261 -10.75 -14.74 -13.41
N GLY A 262 -11.03 -13.82 -12.48
CA GLY A 262 -10.03 -12.90 -11.91
C GLY A 262 -9.17 -13.50 -10.79
N SER A 263 -9.53 -14.67 -10.25
CA SER A 263 -8.82 -15.24 -9.10
C SER A 263 -7.54 -15.94 -9.53
N PRO A 264 -6.40 -15.71 -8.83
CA PRO A 264 -5.15 -16.39 -9.14
C PRO A 264 -5.18 -17.89 -8.81
N ASN A 265 -6.10 -18.34 -7.95
CA ASN A 265 -6.26 -19.75 -7.58
C ASN A 265 -7.65 -20.00 -7.00
N VAL A 266 -8.36 -20.99 -7.54
CA VAL A 266 -9.68 -21.42 -7.06
C VAL A 266 -9.61 -22.86 -6.55
N GLN A 267 -9.69 -23.03 -5.24
CA GLN A 267 -9.85 -24.32 -4.58
C GLN A 267 -11.35 -24.65 -4.47
N ALA A 268 -11.92 -25.19 -5.54
CA ALA A 268 -13.32 -25.61 -5.58
C ALA A 268 -13.49 -27.05 -5.08
N ARG A 269 -14.40 -27.28 -4.12
CA ARG A 269 -14.71 -28.63 -3.64
C ARG A 269 -16.18 -28.81 -3.25
N LEU A 270 -16.80 -29.86 -3.80
CA LEU A 270 -18.09 -30.38 -3.35
C LEU A 270 -17.88 -31.27 -2.11
N LEU A 271 -18.59 -31.00 -1.03
CA LEU A 271 -18.47 -31.69 0.26
C LEU A 271 -19.54 -32.78 0.40
N LEU A 272 -19.10 -34.03 0.55
CA LEU A 272 -19.99 -35.20 0.61
C LEU A 272 -20.64 -35.40 1.98
N GLY A 273 -21.83 -36.00 2.00
CA GLY A 273 -22.52 -36.42 3.22
C GLY A 273 -22.95 -35.26 4.11
N GLY A 274 -23.52 -34.21 3.53
CA GLY A 274 -24.02 -33.06 4.26
C GLY A 274 -24.83 -32.09 3.40
N GLY A 275 -25.54 -31.17 4.05
CA GLY A 275 -26.32 -30.13 3.38
C GLY A 275 -25.81 -28.71 3.60
N HIS A 276 -26.64 -27.71 3.25
CA HIS A 276 -26.32 -26.27 3.28
C HIS A 276 -25.68 -25.78 4.60
N ASN A 277 -26.15 -26.28 5.74
CA ASN A 277 -25.56 -26.04 7.07
C ASN A 277 -24.55 -27.16 7.41
N TYR A 278 -23.49 -27.27 6.61
CA TYR A 278 -22.56 -28.41 6.64
C TYR A 278 -21.83 -28.57 7.98
N GLU A 279 -21.66 -27.48 8.72
CA GLU A 279 -21.01 -27.43 10.05
C GLU A 279 -21.70 -28.31 11.11
N PHE A 280 -22.96 -28.72 10.89
CA PHE A 280 -23.72 -29.57 11.82
C PHE A 280 -23.79 -31.04 11.39
N THR A 281 -22.98 -31.44 10.40
CA THR A 281 -22.94 -32.79 9.85
C THR A 281 -21.84 -33.63 10.51
N LYS A 282 -21.94 -34.96 10.39
CA LYS A 282 -20.91 -35.92 10.84
C LYS A 282 -19.55 -35.69 10.17
N ASN A 283 -19.54 -35.01 9.02
CA ASN A 283 -18.34 -34.71 8.25
C ASN A 283 -17.83 -33.28 8.48
N SER A 284 -18.39 -32.52 9.43
CA SER A 284 -17.97 -31.15 9.76
C SER A 284 -16.47 -31.01 10.04
N ALA A 285 -15.83 -32.02 10.63
CA ALA A 285 -14.38 -32.07 10.83
C ALA A 285 -13.58 -31.88 9.52
N GLN A 286 -14.05 -32.43 8.39
CA GLN A 286 -13.40 -32.28 7.09
C GLN A 286 -13.46 -30.82 6.62
N LEU A 287 -14.60 -30.15 6.80
CA LEU A 287 -14.73 -28.72 6.50
C LEU A 287 -13.79 -27.89 7.38
N HIS A 288 -13.68 -28.24 8.66
CA HIS A 288 -12.82 -27.52 9.61
C HIS A 288 -11.36 -27.64 9.21
N GLU A 289 -10.90 -28.85 8.88
CA GLU A 289 -9.55 -29.09 8.39
C GLU A 289 -9.27 -28.34 7.09
N LEU A 290 -10.19 -28.38 6.11
CA LEU A 290 -10.04 -27.68 4.84
C LEU A 290 -9.93 -26.15 5.01
N ARG A 291 -10.75 -25.56 5.87
CA ARG A 291 -10.68 -24.13 6.16
C ARG A 291 -9.39 -23.78 6.90
N LEU A 292 -8.99 -24.57 7.89
CA LEU A 292 -7.77 -24.32 8.66
C LEU A 292 -6.52 -24.45 7.79
N ASP A 293 -6.45 -25.46 6.92
CA ASP A 293 -5.35 -25.63 5.96
C ASP A 293 -5.27 -24.45 4.99
N PHE A 294 -6.40 -24.02 4.43
CA PHE A 294 -6.47 -22.84 3.57
C PHE A 294 -6.02 -21.57 4.29
N ILE A 295 -6.57 -21.30 5.48
CA ILE A 295 -6.20 -20.14 6.31
C ILE A 295 -4.71 -20.17 6.67
N SER A 296 -4.14 -21.35 7.00
CA SER A 296 -2.71 -21.49 7.31
C SER A 296 -1.84 -21.18 6.11
N LYS A 297 -2.11 -21.82 4.97
CA LYS A 297 -1.35 -21.62 3.74
C LYS A 297 -1.34 -20.17 3.28
N MET A 298 -2.50 -19.52 3.29
CA MET A 298 -2.61 -18.12 2.86
C MET A 298 -1.85 -17.19 3.80
N SER A 299 -1.95 -17.41 5.11
CA SER A 299 -1.22 -16.60 6.10
C SER A 299 0.30 -16.82 6.08
N GLU A 300 0.75 -18.04 5.81
CA GLU A 300 2.17 -18.40 5.71
C GLU A 300 2.83 -17.87 4.42
N GLN A 301 2.11 -17.85 3.29
CA GLN A 301 2.62 -17.26 2.05
C GLN A 301 2.99 -15.78 2.21
N LEU A 302 2.23 -15.01 3.01
CA LEU A 302 2.58 -13.62 3.35
C LEU A 302 3.75 -13.49 4.32
N ALA A 303 3.88 -14.46 5.23
CA ALA A 303 5.01 -14.47 6.14
C ALA A 303 6.33 -14.63 5.36
N LEU A 304 6.29 -15.23 4.17
CA LEU A 304 7.40 -15.41 3.24
C LEU A 304 7.54 -14.25 2.24
N ASN A 305 6.43 -13.74 1.70
CA ASN A 305 6.40 -12.63 0.73
C ASN A 305 5.47 -11.52 1.23
N PRO A 306 5.98 -10.43 1.84
CA PRO A 306 5.13 -9.29 2.20
C PRO A 306 4.48 -8.73 0.94
N LEU A 307 3.20 -8.34 1.03
CA LEU A 307 2.48 -7.75 -0.11
C LEU A 307 3.20 -6.49 -0.58
N PRO A 308 3.27 -6.26 -1.90
CA PRO A 308 3.74 -4.98 -2.42
C PRO A 308 2.81 -3.87 -1.92
N PHE A 309 3.37 -2.71 -1.57
CA PHE A 309 2.55 -1.57 -1.20
C PHE A 309 1.72 -1.10 -2.41
N THR A 310 0.50 -0.66 -2.13
CA THR A 310 -0.45 -0.11 -3.12
C THR A 310 -0.72 1.38 -2.91
N SER A 311 -0.19 1.95 -1.82
CA SER A 311 -0.27 3.37 -1.48
C SER A 311 0.99 3.83 -0.76
N ILE A 312 1.26 5.14 -0.80
CA ILE A 312 2.38 5.76 -0.08
C ILE A 312 1.87 6.23 1.28
N PRO A 313 2.50 5.83 2.40
CA PRO A 313 2.03 6.15 3.74
C PRO A 313 2.15 7.65 4.04
N VAL A 314 1.27 8.16 4.91
CA VAL A 314 1.29 9.56 5.39
C VAL A 314 1.69 9.57 6.86
N LEU A 315 2.74 10.31 7.17
CA LEU A 315 3.29 10.47 8.51
C LEU A 315 3.09 11.91 8.99
N ASP A 316 2.56 12.08 10.20
CA ASP A 316 2.39 13.38 10.84
C ASP A 316 3.59 13.70 11.73
N TYR A 317 4.42 14.67 11.30
CA TYR A 317 5.63 15.06 12.03
C TYR A 317 5.34 15.53 13.45
N SER A 318 4.15 16.08 13.73
CA SER A 318 3.79 16.54 15.08
C SER A 318 3.83 15.40 16.11
N GLN A 319 3.60 14.15 15.68
CA GLN A 319 3.67 12.97 16.54
C GLN A 319 5.11 12.68 17.00
N ALA A 320 6.13 13.11 16.26
CA ALA A 320 7.54 12.94 16.64
C ALA A 320 7.97 13.86 17.79
N LEU A 321 7.19 14.92 18.08
CA LEU A 321 7.55 15.98 19.03
C LEU A 321 7.17 15.65 20.48
N SER A 322 6.23 14.74 20.71
CA SER A 322 5.81 14.32 22.06
C SER A 322 6.27 12.91 22.38
N SER A 323 6.78 12.72 23.61
CA SER A 323 7.21 11.41 24.11
C SER A 323 6.11 10.35 24.09
N SER A 324 4.84 10.74 24.23
CA SER A 324 3.70 9.81 24.20
C SER A 324 3.35 9.30 22.80
N THR A 325 3.62 10.08 21.76
CA THR A 325 3.25 9.76 20.36
C THR A 325 4.44 9.35 19.51
N LYS A 326 5.67 9.73 19.91
CA LYS A 326 6.90 9.43 19.18
C LYS A 326 7.08 7.93 18.90
N PRO A 327 6.78 6.99 19.83
CA PRO A 327 6.91 5.55 19.53
C PRO A 327 6.04 5.11 18.35
N THR A 328 4.82 5.62 18.23
CA THR A 328 3.92 5.33 17.10
C THR A 328 4.48 5.90 15.80
N PHE A 329 4.97 7.14 15.83
CA PHE A 329 5.63 7.76 14.68
C PHE A 329 6.85 6.95 14.21
N LEU A 330 7.72 6.53 15.14
CA LEU A 330 8.90 5.73 14.84
C LEU A 330 8.52 4.37 14.23
N ASN A 331 7.42 3.75 14.68
CA ASN A 331 6.94 2.51 14.08
C ASN A 331 6.49 2.72 12.62
N HIS A 332 5.66 3.75 12.36
CA HIS A 332 5.24 4.06 10.99
C HIS A 332 6.42 4.47 10.09
N LEU A 333 7.40 5.20 10.65
CA LEU A 333 8.63 5.56 9.94
C LEU A 333 9.44 4.31 9.58
N ARG A 334 9.62 3.38 10.53
CA ARG A 334 10.28 2.09 10.27
C ARG A 334 9.59 1.32 9.15
N GLU A 335 8.26 1.24 9.17
CA GLU A 335 7.48 0.57 8.11
C GLU A 335 7.69 1.24 6.75
N ALA A 336 7.65 2.56 6.69
CA ALA A 336 7.91 3.31 5.45
C ALA A 336 9.35 3.09 4.94
N LEU A 337 10.35 3.12 5.82
CA LEU A 337 11.76 2.90 5.49
C LEU A 337 12.01 1.53 4.90
N ILE A 338 11.43 0.48 5.49
CA ILE A 338 11.71 -0.92 5.13
C ILE A 338 10.89 -1.35 3.91
N ASN A 339 9.58 -1.04 3.91
CA ASN A 339 8.65 -1.65 2.96
C ASN A 339 8.34 -0.78 1.74
N VAL A 340 8.52 0.54 1.84
CA VAL A 340 8.05 1.49 0.81
C VAL A 340 9.18 2.33 0.22
N GLY A 341 10.09 2.85 1.04
CA GLY A 341 11.14 3.80 0.62
C GLY A 341 10.63 5.21 0.31
N PHE A 342 9.34 5.47 0.53
CA PHE A 342 8.63 6.73 0.32
C PHE A 342 7.60 6.95 1.42
N PHE A 343 7.35 8.20 1.78
CA PHE A 343 6.21 8.61 2.59
C PHE A 343 5.86 10.09 2.34
N TYR A 344 4.61 10.46 2.59
CA TYR A 344 4.24 11.86 2.77
C TYR A 344 4.52 12.30 4.19
N LEU A 345 5.09 13.49 4.35
CA LEU A 345 5.30 14.13 5.64
C LEU A 345 4.35 15.31 5.80
N GLN A 346 3.40 15.16 6.69
CA GLN A 346 2.47 16.22 7.08
C GLN A 346 3.03 17.02 8.26
N ASN A 347 2.66 18.30 8.32
CA ASN A 347 3.09 19.25 9.36
C ASN A 347 4.61 19.34 9.55
N PRO A 348 5.41 19.40 8.46
CA PRO A 348 6.85 19.55 8.56
C PRO A 348 7.20 20.87 9.29
N PRO A 349 8.36 20.94 9.97
CA PRO A 349 8.85 22.16 10.60
C PRO A 349 9.50 23.10 9.57
N VAL A 350 8.92 23.21 8.38
CA VAL A 350 9.34 24.14 7.31
C VAL A 350 8.20 25.12 7.10
N SER A 351 8.46 26.40 7.34
CA SER A 351 7.47 27.46 7.35
C SER A 351 6.77 27.60 6.00
N VAL A 352 5.46 27.83 6.05
CA VAL A 352 4.65 28.08 4.86
C VAL A 352 5.11 29.34 4.14
N ASP A 353 5.65 30.32 4.88
CA ASP A 353 6.23 31.54 4.31
C ASP A 353 7.48 31.24 3.47
N ALA A 354 8.41 30.41 3.97
CA ALA A 354 9.59 30.00 3.19
C ALA A 354 9.19 29.21 1.94
N GLN A 355 8.24 28.28 2.04
CA GLN A 355 7.72 27.53 0.89
C GLN A 355 7.08 28.45 -0.17
N ARG A 356 6.32 29.47 0.27
CA ARG A 356 5.70 30.44 -0.63
C ARG A 356 6.72 31.33 -1.31
N ALA A 357 7.67 31.89 -0.53
CA ALA A 357 8.73 32.73 -1.05
C ALA A 357 9.59 31.97 -2.07
N LEU A 358 9.92 30.70 -1.78
CA LEU A 358 10.59 29.80 -2.71
C LEU A 358 9.82 29.68 -4.02
N LEU A 359 8.52 29.36 -3.96
CA LEU A 359 7.69 29.21 -5.16
C LEU A 359 7.63 30.50 -5.97
N GLU A 360 7.31 31.62 -5.33
CA GLU A 360 7.22 32.94 -5.99
C GLU A 360 8.52 33.30 -6.72
N LYS A 361 9.65 33.19 -6.02
CA LYS A 361 10.98 33.51 -6.56
C LYS A 361 11.44 32.54 -7.63
N SER A 362 11.09 31.26 -7.50
CA SER A 362 11.35 30.25 -8.55
C SER A 362 10.57 30.57 -9.82
N LEU A 363 9.30 30.98 -9.71
CA LEU A 363 8.50 31.37 -10.86
C LEU A 363 9.04 32.63 -11.55
N GLU A 364 9.51 33.62 -10.79
CA GLU A 364 10.23 34.78 -11.33
C GLU A 364 11.48 34.34 -12.12
N LEU A 365 12.27 33.43 -11.55
CA LEU A 365 13.49 32.89 -12.18
C LEU A 365 13.20 32.17 -13.51
N PHE A 366 12.20 31.29 -13.54
CA PHE A 366 11.83 30.59 -14.78
C PHE A 366 11.28 31.50 -15.88
N ARG A 367 10.77 32.70 -15.52
CA ARG A 367 10.27 33.71 -16.46
C ARG A 367 11.36 34.61 -17.03
N LEU A 368 12.58 34.60 -16.49
CA LEU A 368 13.66 35.39 -17.04
C LEU A 368 13.92 35.03 -18.52
N PRO A 369 14.32 36.01 -19.36
CA PRO A 369 14.83 35.74 -20.70
C PRO A 369 15.97 34.72 -20.67
N LEU A 370 16.09 33.92 -21.72
CA LEU A 370 17.10 32.86 -21.79
C LEU A 370 18.51 33.43 -21.56
N GLU A 371 18.81 34.59 -22.14
CA GLU A 371 20.11 35.25 -22.02
C GLU A 371 20.49 35.50 -20.56
N LYS A 372 19.51 35.88 -19.72
CA LYS A 372 19.71 36.09 -18.28
C LYS A 372 19.85 34.80 -17.51
N LYS A 373 19.14 33.74 -17.90
CA LYS A 373 19.32 32.41 -17.30
C LYS A 373 20.70 31.83 -17.62
N LEU A 374 21.25 32.13 -18.79
CA LEU A 374 22.58 31.69 -19.23
C LEU A 374 23.75 32.40 -18.51
N GLU A 375 23.51 33.55 -17.88
CA GLU A 375 24.52 34.20 -17.01
C GLU A 375 24.91 33.28 -15.83
N ILE A 376 24.00 32.43 -15.39
CA ILE A 376 24.21 31.41 -14.34
C ILE A 376 24.14 29.98 -14.89
N ASP A 377 24.48 29.77 -16.17
CA ASP A 377 24.54 28.44 -16.81
C ASP A 377 25.44 27.50 -16.00
N MET A 378 24.97 26.27 -15.75
CA MET A 378 25.70 25.26 -14.99
C MET A 378 27.09 24.98 -15.59
N VAL A 379 27.26 25.11 -16.91
CA VAL A 379 28.57 24.98 -17.58
C VAL A 379 29.61 25.95 -17.04
N ASN A 380 29.21 27.08 -16.44
CA ASN A 380 30.12 28.06 -15.83
C ASN A 380 30.60 27.66 -14.43
N SER A 381 30.03 26.61 -13.81
CA SER A 381 30.38 26.16 -12.46
C SER A 381 31.06 24.78 -12.49
N PRO A 382 32.29 24.63 -11.96
CA PRO A 382 32.89 23.32 -11.77
C PRO A 382 32.14 22.49 -10.70
N HIS A 383 31.17 23.09 -9.99
CA HIS A 383 30.42 22.49 -8.89
C HIS A 383 29.05 21.93 -9.28
N PHE A 384 28.70 21.96 -10.58
CA PHE A 384 27.41 21.48 -11.08
C PHE A 384 26.21 22.18 -10.42
N LEU A 385 26.35 23.49 -10.19
CA LEU A 385 25.31 24.38 -9.68
C LEU A 385 25.02 25.47 -10.71
N GLY A 386 23.74 25.79 -10.94
CA GLY A 386 23.30 26.75 -11.96
C GLY A 386 22.19 26.22 -12.86
N TYR A 387 21.96 26.93 -13.97
CA TYR A 387 20.90 26.66 -14.93
C TYR A 387 21.21 25.48 -15.86
N SER A 388 20.24 24.60 -16.07
CA SER A 388 20.24 23.58 -17.12
C SER A 388 19.04 23.79 -18.06
N LYS A 389 19.33 23.84 -19.36
CA LYS A 389 18.33 24.07 -20.42
C LYS A 389 17.29 22.94 -20.47
N LEU A 390 16.13 23.26 -21.05
CA LEU A 390 15.10 22.26 -21.32
C LEU A 390 15.68 21.09 -22.12
N GLY A 391 15.59 19.88 -21.56
CA GLY A 391 16.11 18.68 -22.21
C GLY A 391 17.63 18.51 -22.09
N ALA A 392 18.33 19.26 -21.25
CA ALA A 392 19.78 19.11 -21.15
C ALA A 392 20.21 17.79 -20.46
N GLU A 393 19.39 17.27 -19.55
CA GLU A 393 19.74 16.05 -18.79
C GLU A 393 19.24 14.76 -19.45
N ILE A 394 19.98 13.68 -19.19
CA ILE A 394 19.71 12.33 -19.71
C ILE A 394 19.60 11.37 -18.54
N THR A 395 18.46 10.68 -18.44
CA THR A 395 18.21 9.61 -17.46
C THR A 395 17.83 8.33 -18.21
N ALA A 396 18.41 7.19 -17.83
CA ALA A 396 18.15 5.90 -18.48
C ALA A 396 18.28 5.96 -20.02
N LEU A 397 19.31 6.65 -20.53
CA LEU A 397 19.62 6.83 -21.95
C LEU A 397 18.57 7.62 -22.76
N LYS A 398 17.61 8.27 -22.10
CA LYS A 398 16.60 9.13 -22.72
C LYS A 398 16.68 10.55 -22.14
N GLN A 399 16.29 11.53 -22.96
CA GLN A 399 16.30 12.95 -22.58
C GLN A 399 15.16 13.25 -21.59
N ASP A 400 15.48 13.95 -20.51
CA ASP A 400 14.50 14.39 -19.51
C ASP A 400 13.85 15.70 -19.96
N HIS A 401 12.54 15.70 -20.18
CA HIS A 401 11.81 16.87 -20.65
C HIS A 401 11.50 17.85 -19.51
N ARG A 402 12.58 18.45 -18.98
CA ARG A 402 12.56 19.42 -17.88
C ARG A 402 13.56 20.54 -18.09
N GLU A 403 13.21 21.72 -17.57
CA GLU A 403 14.10 22.87 -17.37
C GLU A 403 14.39 22.97 -15.87
N GLN A 404 15.64 23.27 -15.46
CA GLN A 404 15.96 23.31 -14.03
C GLN A 404 17.07 24.28 -13.64
N PHE A 405 17.12 24.59 -12.35
CA PHE A 405 18.23 25.27 -11.69
C PHE A 405 18.67 24.49 -10.46
N ASP A 406 19.97 24.32 -10.27
CA ASP A 406 20.56 23.64 -9.13
C ASP A 406 21.22 24.67 -8.20
N PHE A 407 20.71 24.76 -6.98
CA PHE A 407 21.27 25.53 -5.87
C PHE A 407 21.65 24.58 -4.73
N ALA A 408 22.36 25.08 -3.73
CA ALA A 408 22.77 24.29 -2.58
C ALA A 408 23.01 25.16 -1.35
N THR A 409 23.22 24.52 -0.19
CA THR A 409 23.80 25.18 0.98
C THR A 409 25.09 25.90 0.56
N GLU A 410 25.20 27.20 0.81
CA GLU A 410 26.35 27.98 0.37
C GLU A 410 27.64 27.47 1.05
N LEU A 411 28.62 27.07 0.24
CA LEU A 411 29.96 26.68 0.69
C LEU A 411 31.02 27.40 -0.16
N PRO A 412 32.22 27.65 0.39
CA PRO A 412 33.34 28.11 -0.43
C PRO A 412 33.78 27.02 -1.42
N ALA A 413 34.53 27.40 -2.45
CA ALA A 413 35.15 26.43 -3.34
C ALA A 413 36.22 25.63 -2.57
N PRO A 414 36.40 24.33 -2.87
CA PRO A 414 37.46 23.52 -2.26
C PRO A 414 38.85 24.09 -2.50
N GLY A 415 39.79 23.74 -1.62
CA GLY A 415 41.20 24.07 -1.76
C GLY A 415 41.83 23.44 -3.01
N LYS A 416 42.87 24.07 -3.55
CA LYS A 416 43.57 23.61 -4.77
C LYS A 416 44.24 22.24 -4.61
N ASP A 417 44.58 21.89 -3.37
CA ASP A 417 45.25 20.64 -3.00
C ASP A 417 44.27 19.54 -2.56
N GLU A 418 42.95 19.85 -2.52
CA GLU A 418 41.93 18.85 -2.20
C GLU A 418 41.70 17.90 -3.38
N PRO A 419 41.23 16.67 -3.12
CA PRO A 419 40.86 15.73 -4.18
C PRO A 419 39.83 16.33 -5.15
N LEU A 420 39.99 16.09 -6.45
CA LEU A 420 39.13 16.69 -7.49
C LEU A 420 37.63 16.45 -7.28
N TYR A 421 37.25 15.30 -6.70
CA TYR A 421 35.85 14.99 -6.40
C TYR A 421 35.22 15.94 -5.39
N ARG A 422 36.00 16.64 -4.56
CA ARG A 422 35.48 17.65 -3.63
C ARG A 422 34.81 18.81 -4.36
N ASN A 423 35.17 19.05 -5.61
CA ASN A 423 34.52 20.07 -6.44
C ASN A 423 33.04 19.78 -6.71
N ILE A 424 32.49 18.59 -6.45
CA ILE A 424 31.01 18.40 -6.51
C ILE A 424 30.26 19.24 -5.47
N CYS A 425 30.98 19.81 -4.50
CA CYS A 425 30.51 20.80 -3.56
C CYS A 425 31.23 22.15 -3.80
N GLY A 426 30.51 23.25 -3.62
CA GLY A 426 31.07 24.60 -3.79
C GLY A 426 30.01 25.71 -3.84
N PRO A 427 30.39 26.93 -4.25
CA PRO A 427 29.51 28.09 -4.23
C PRO A 427 28.42 28.03 -5.30
N ASN A 428 27.27 28.63 -4.99
CA ASN A 428 26.17 28.81 -5.93
C ASN A 428 26.48 29.88 -6.99
N GLN A 429 25.76 29.79 -8.13
CA GLN A 429 25.68 30.87 -9.11
C GLN A 429 24.35 31.61 -8.92
N TRP A 430 24.41 32.84 -8.41
CA TRP A 430 23.22 33.64 -8.11
C TRP A 430 22.82 34.54 -9.29
N PRO A 431 21.50 34.66 -9.60
CA PRO A 431 21.05 35.67 -10.55
C PRO A 431 21.35 37.09 -10.03
N ASP A 432 21.35 38.07 -10.93
CA ASP A 432 21.48 39.48 -10.56
C ASP A 432 20.37 39.86 -9.56
N GLU A 433 20.75 40.39 -8.40
CA GLU A 433 19.84 40.84 -7.34
C GLU A 433 18.84 41.88 -7.85
N ASN A 434 19.20 42.68 -8.85
CA ASN A 434 18.28 43.65 -9.45
C ASN A 434 17.25 43.00 -10.39
N ALA A 435 17.56 41.83 -10.95
CA ALA A 435 16.64 41.10 -11.81
C ALA A 435 15.57 40.37 -10.99
N ILE A 436 15.95 39.82 -9.83
CA ILE A 436 15.04 39.12 -8.92
C ILE A 436 15.37 39.48 -7.46
N PRO A 437 14.95 40.66 -6.98
CA PRO A 437 15.26 41.10 -5.61
C PRO A 437 14.80 40.08 -4.55
N GLY A 438 15.67 39.79 -3.60
CA GLY A 438 15.44 38.84 -2.51
C GLY A 438 15.50 37.37 -2.90
N PHE A 439 15.90 37.03 -4.14
CA PHE A 439 15.97 35.63 -4.59
C PHE A 439 16.92 34.80 -3.73
N ARG A 440 18.18 35.25 -3.58
CA ARG A 440 19.21 34.52 -2.83
C ARG A 440 18.72 34.20 -1.41
N ARG A 441 18.20 35.21 -0.71
CA ARG A 441 17.68 35.06 0.65
C ARG A 441 16.56 34.02 0.71
N ALA A 442 15.59 34.04 -0.20
CA ALA A 442 14.49 33.08 -0.19
C ALA A 442 14.98 31.63 -0.39
N ILE A 443 15.98 31.42 -1.24
CA ILE A 443 16.59 30.11 -1.46
C ILE A 443 17.39 29.66 -0.23
N GLU A 444 18.23 30.53 0.33
CA GLU A 444 19.03 30.23 1.53
C GLU A 444 18.15 29.94 2.75
N ASP A 445 17.11 30.75 3.00
CA ASP A 445 16.16 30.57 4.10
C ASP A 445 15.44 29.21 3.98
N TYR A 446 14.97 28.85 2.78
CA TYR A 446 14.31 27.55 2.55
C TYR A 446 15.26 26.36 2.72
N ILE A 447 16.49 26.45 2.19
CA ILE A 447 17.49 25.38 2.34
C ILE A 447 17.86 25.22 3.81
N ALA A 448 17.96 26.31 4.59
CA ALA A 448 18.26 26.25 6.01
C ALA A 448 17.19 25.48 6.79
N GLU A 449 15.91 25.81 6.61
CA GLU A 449 14.81 25.11 7.28
C GLU A 449 14.73 23.62 6.84
N ALA A 450 14.93 23.33 5.54
CA ALA A 450 14.98 21.95 5.06
C ALA A 450 16.19 21.18 5.61
N SER A 451 17.32 21.86 5.88
CA SER A 451 18.51 21.25 6.48
C SER A 451 18.28 20.87 7.94
N GLU A 452 17.57 21.69 8.70
CA GLU A 452 17.15 21.36 10.08
C GLU A 452 16.22 20.14 10.12
N LEU A 453 15.28 20.08 9.16
CA LEU A 453 14.43 18.92 8.98
C LEU A 453 15.23 17.65 8.65
N ALA A 454 16.18 17.74 7.72
CA ALA A 454 17.05 16.63 7.34
C ALA A 454 17.90 16.12 8.52
N GLY A 455 18.45 17.03 9.33
CA GLY A 455 19.14 16.69 10.58
C GLY A 455 18.24 15.96 11.57
N SER A 456 17.00 16.43 11.75
CA SER A 456 16.01 15.78 12.61
C SER A 456 15.66 14.37 12.14
N PHE A 457 15.46 14.17 10.84
CA PHE A 457 15.19 12.84 10.27
C PHE A 457 16.37 11.88 10.38
N THR A 458 17.60 12.38 10.35
CA THR A 458 18.79 11.55 10.57
C THR A 458 18.73 10.86 11.93
N ALA A 459 18.35 11.60 12.99
CA ALA A 459 18.16 11.05 14.32
C ALA A 459 16.91 10.15 14.41
N LEU A 460 15.78 10.56 13.83
CA LEU A 460 14.53 9.78 13.86
C LEU A 460 14.65 8.44 13.13
N ILE A 461 15.39 8.38 12.03
CA ILE A 461 15.66 7.12 11.31
C ILE A 461 16.53 6.20 12.15
N ALA A 462 17.57 6.73 12.82
CA ALA A 462 18.38 5.92 13.71
C ALA A 462 17.53 5.33 14.85
N GLU A 463 16.70 6.15 15.51
CA GLU A 463 15.77 5.67 16.54
C GLU A 463 14.75 4.67 15.98
N ALA A 464 14.22 4.89 14.78
CA ALA A 464 13.31 3.95 14.13
C ALA A 464 13.99 2.60 13.82
N LEU A 465 15.30 2.57 13.63
CA LEU A 465 16.07 1.33 13.47
C LEU A 465 16.63 0.79 14.78
N ASP A 466 16.15 1.29 15.93
CA ASP A 466 16.62 0.94 17.28
C ASP A 466 18.14 1.13 17.45
N LEU A 467 18.68 2.16 16.80
CA LEU A 467 20.07 2.60 16.90
C LEU A 467 20.18 3.86 17.79
N PRO A 468 21.38 4.17 18.30
CA PRO A 468 21.64 5.49 18.89
C PRO A 468 21.32 6.60 17.89
N SER A 469 20.70 7.69 18.33
CA SER A 469 20.30 8.82 17.46
C SER A 469 21.47 9.45 16.67
N THR A 470 22.70 9.21 17.10
CA THR A 470 23.94 9.70 16.48
C THR A 470 24.55 8.74 15.46
N ALA A 471 23.92 7.59 15.20
CA ALA A 471 24.51 6.49 14.44
C ALA A 471 24.93 6.86 13.00
N PHE A 472 24.28 7.86 12.40
CA PHE A 472 24.57 8.30 11.02
C PHE A 472 25.43 9.57 10.94
N GLU A 473 25.86 10.17 12.06
CA GLU A 473 26.56 11.47 12.03
C GLU A 473 27.84 11.45 11.18
N GLN A 474 28.54 10.31 11.15
CA GLN A 474 29.78 10.15 10.39
C GLN A 474 29.56 10.12 8.87
N ALA A 475 28.32 9.95 8.41
CA ALA A 475 27.96 9.97 6.99
C ALA A 475 27.94 11.39 6.41
N PHE A 476 28.04 12.43 7.23
CA PHE A 476 27.86 13.82 6.82
C PHE A 476 29.07 14.69 7.16
N ASP A 477 29.42 15.59 6.23
CA ASP A 477 30.37 16.66 6.52
C ASP A 477 29.73 17.73 7.42
N LYS A 478 30.56 18.46 8.18
CA LYS A 478 30.16 19.59 9.01
C LYS A 478 31.10 20.77 8.75
N PRO A 479 30.67 21.85 8.04
CA PRO A 479 29.37 21.99 7.38
C PRO A 479 29.24 21.05 6.16
N GLY A 480 28.04 20.52 5.95
CA GLY A 480 27.69 19.73 4.77
C GLY A 480 26.97 20.59 3.72
N GLN A 481 26.79 20.03 2.51
CA GLN A 481 26.05 20.69 1.45
C GLN A 481 24.80 19.89 1.05
N HIS A 482 23.63 20.50 1.20
CA HIS A 482 22.38 19.97 0.67
C HIS A 482 22.05 20.67 -0.64
N LYS A 483 21.52 19.94 -1.62
CA LYS A 483 21.25 20.48 -2.96
C LYS A 483 19.75 20.69 -3.14
N LEU A 484 19.34 21.85 -3.61
CA LEU A 484 17.99 22.17 -4.02
C LEU A 484 17.94 22.18 -5.54
N LYS A 485 17.00 21.43 -6.14
CA LYS A 485 16.66 21.64 -7.54
C LYS A 485 15.35 22.42 -7.65
N LEU A 486 15.34 23.46 -8.48
CA LEU A 486 14.12 24.09 -8.95
C LEU A 486 13.80 23.47 -10.30
N ILE A 487 12.71 22.72 -10.43
CA ILE A 487 12.41 21.97 -11.66
C ILE A 487 11.07 22.39 -12.23
N LYS A 488 11.04 22.62 -13.55
CA LYS A 488 9.86 22.91 -14.34
C LYS A 488 9.69 21.85 -15.43
N TYR A 489 8.53 21.20 -15.43
CA TYR A 489 8.10 20.30 -16.50
C TYR A 489 6.99 20.99 -17.30
N PRO A 490 7.24 21.40 -18.56
CA PRO A 490 6.18 21.90 -19.42
C PRO A 490 5.23 20.75 -19.82
N PRO A 491 3.98 21.08 -20.23
CA PRO A 491 3.09 20.09 -20.84
C PRO A 491 3.75 19.40 -22.04
N PRO A 492 3.47 18.11 -22.30
CA PRO A 492 3.98 17.44 -23.48
C PRO A 492 3.49 18.13 -24.77
N PRO A 493 4.27 18.10 -25.87
CA PRO A 493 3.86 18.65 -27.15
C PRO A 493 2.54 18.03 -27.65
N THR A 494 1.66 18.85 -28.24
CA THR A 494 0.32 18.43 -28.71
C THR A 494 0.30 17.67 -30.03
N SER A 495 1.44 17.50 -30.71
CA SER A 495 1.52 16.93 -32.07
C SER A 495 2.30 15.62 -32.12
N GLY A 496 1.60 14.52 -32.41
CA GLY A 496 2.18 13.24 -32.85
C GLY A 496 1.71 12.05 -32.02
N ASP A 497 1.12 11.06 -32.70
CA ASP A 497 0.85 9.73 -32.17
C ASP A 497 2.17 9.06 -31.75
N ASP A 498 2.57 9.24 -30.49
CA ASP A 498 3.46 8.34 -29.74
C ASP A 498 3.49 8.76 -28.26
N ASP A 499 2.56 8.21 -27.48
CA ASP A 499 2.53 8.30 -26.01
C ASP A 499 3.77 7.63 -25.34
N ASN A 500 4.70 7.10 -26.14
CA ASN A 500 5.82 6.26 -25.72
C ASN A 500 7.22 6.94 -25.76
N GLY A 501 7.30 8.20 -26.20
CA GLY A 501 8.58 8.87 -26.47
C GLY A 501 9.15 9.76 -25.36
N PHE A 502 8.31 10.42 -24.57
CA PHE A 502 8.73 11.50 -23.66
C PHE A 502 8.70 11.07 -22.20
N GLN A 503 9.78 11.34 -21.47
CA GLN A 503 9.83 11.20 -20.01
C GLN A 503 10.04 12.56 -19.36
N GLY A 504 9.43 12.78 -18.20
CA GLY A 504 9.79 13.93 -17.38
C GLY A 504 11.14 13.68 -16.74
N VAL A 505 11.23 12.54 -16.06
CA VAL A 505 12.46 11.92 -15.56
C VAL A 505 12.27 10.43 -15.67
N GLY A 506 13.25 9.72 -16.22
CA GLY A 506 13.23 8.26 -16.32
C GLY A 506 13.18 7.55 -14.96
N ALA A 507 12.95 6.23 -14.99
CA ALA A 507 12.99 5.41 -13.78
C ALA A 507 14.39 5.43 -13.16
N HIS A 508 14.49 5.87 -11.90
CA HIS A 508 15.75 5.99 -11.18
C HIS A 508 15.57 5.90 -9.67
N LYS A 509 16.68 5.81 -8.95
CA LYS A 509 16.77 5.99 -7.48
C LYS A 509 17.70 7.18 -7.21
N ASP A 510 17.40 7.97 -6.19
CA ASP A 510 18.26 9.08 -5.78
C ASP A 510 19.55 8.57 -5.13
N SER A 511 20.67 9.26 -5.34
CA SER A 511 21.98 8.84 -4.81
C SER A 511 22.25 9.28 -3.37
N GLY A 512 21.55 10.29 -2.86
CA GLY A 512 21.78 10.89 -1.54
C GLY A 512 21.30 10.05 -0.35
N PHE A 513 21.16 10.68 0.81
CA PHE A 513 20.64 10.04 2.03
C PHE A 513 19.10 10.05 2.04
N LEU A 514 18.52 11.24 2.02
CA LEU A 514 17.08 11.50 1.89
C LEU A 514 16.84 12.59 0.83
N THR A 515 15.66 12.57 0.25
CA THR A 515 15.15 13.65 -0.59
C THR A 515 13.85 14.17 0.03
N PHE A 516 13.74 15.49 0.19
CA PHE A 516 12.53 16.19 0.65
C PHE A 516 11.95 16.97 -0.53
N LEU A 517 10.86 16.48 -1.09
CA LEU A 517 10.22 17.05 -2.28
C LEU A 517 8.98 17.87 -1.91
N LEU A 518 9.03 19.15 -2.25
CA LEU A 518 7.82 19.98 -2.36
C LEU A 518 7.19 19.82 -3.75
N GLN A 519 6.01 19.23 -3.80
CA GLN A 519 5.17 19.18 -5.01
C GLN A 519 4.42 20.51 -5.17
N ALA A 520 5.08 21.51 -5.75
CA ALA A 520 4.62 22.89 -5.73
C ALA A 520 3.35 23.18 -6.56
N THR A 521 2.91 22.25 -7.42
CA THR A 521 1.66 22.34 -8.20
C THR A 521 0.90 21.03 -8.21
N PRO A 522 -0.43 21.02 -8.47
CA PRO A 522 -1.31 19.86 -8.23
C PRO A 522 -1.22 18.73 -9.28
N HIS A 523 -0.13 18.67 -10.05
CA HIS A 523 0.06 17.70 -11.13
C HIS A 523 0.37 16.30 -10.60
N ARG A 524 -0.30 15.27 -11.13
CA ARG A 524 -0.17 13.86 -10.71
C ARG A 524 0.97 13.11 -11.42
N GLY A 525 2.13 13.76 -11.55
CA GLY A 525 3.22 13.27 -12.40
C GLY A 525 4.24 12.34 -11.73
N LEU A 526 4.36 12.32 -10.40
CA LEU A 526 5.33 11.46 -9.71
C LEU A 526 4.75 10.06 -9.51
N GLU A 527 5.52 9.04 -9.86
CA GLU A 527 5.14 7.63 -9.68
C GLU A 527 6.28 6.85 -9.00
N VAL A 528 5.94 5.96 -8.08
CA VAL A 528 6.85 5.15 -7.28
C VAL A 528 6.60 3.67 -7.58
N GLN A 529 7.65 2.91 -7.91
CA GLN A 529 7.51 1.52 -8.30
C GLN A 529 7.50 0.59 -7.07
N ASN A 530 6.46 -0.22 -6.92
CA ASN A 530 6.42 -1.23 -5.87
C ASN A 530 7.24 -2.48 -6.27
N LYS A 531 7.35 -3.46 -5.36
CA LYS A 531 8.11 -4.70 -5.60
C LYS A 531 7.49 -5.64 -6.64
N ALA A 532 6.20 -5.48 -6.95
CA ALA A 532 5.55 -6.19 -8.05
C ALA A 532 5.83 -5.55 -9.42
N GLY A 533 6.47 -4.37 -9.44
CA GLY A 533 6.76 -3.62 -10.66
C GLY A 533 5.70 -2.59 -11.04
N ASP A 534 4.61 -2.48 -10.26
CA ASP A 534 3.54 -1.52 -10.49
C ASP A 534 3.97 -0.10 -10.12
N TRP A 535 3.51 0.87 -10.90
CA TRP A 535 3.75 2.28 -10.67
C TRP A 535 2.62 2.90 -9.84
N ILE A 536 2.90 3.21 -8.59
CA ILE A 536 1.97 3.80 -7.62
C ILE A 536 2.06 5.34 -7.71
N PRO A 537 0.96 6.06 -7.96
CA PRO A 537 1.00 7.51 -8.11
C PRO A 537 1.21 8.21 -6.76
N ALA A 538 2.20 9.10 -6.70
CA ALA A 538 2.41 10.03 -5.60
C ALA A 538 1.68 11.35 -5.90
N SER A 539 0.35 11.31 -5.85
CA SER A 539 -0.49 12.50 -6.09
C SER A 539 -0.24 13.60 -5.05
N PRO A 540 -0.17 14.89 -5.44
CA PRO A 540 0.07 15.97 -4.47
C PRO A 540 -0.96 16.00 -3.34
N ILE A 541 -0.50 16.00 -2.09
CA ILE A 541 -1.32 16.24 -0.90
C ILE A 541 -0.97 17.63 -0.35
N PRO A 542 -1.94 18.55 -0.19
CA PRO A 542 -1.67 19.89 0.33
C PRO A 542 -0.93 19.88 1.66
N ASN A 543 0.02 20.81 1.83
CA ASN A 543 0.82 20.98 3.05
C ASN A 543 1.64 19.75 3.46
N THR A 544 2.09 18.94 2.49
CA THR A 544 2.98 17.81 2.73
C THR A 544 4.25 17.91 1.89
N PHE A 545 5.31 17.28 2.37
CA PHE A 545 6.45 16.89 1.54
C PHE A 545 6.30 15.44 1.14
N VAL A 546 6.76 15.08 -0.05
CA VAL A 546 7.10 13.68 -0.34
C VAL A 546 8.55 13.48 0.10
N VAL A 547 8.79 12.50 0.95
CA VAL A 547 10.13 12.14 1.41
C VAL A 547 10.47 10.76 0.87
N ASN A 548 11.65 10.63 0.27
CA ASN A 548 12.15 9.34 -0.21
C ASN A 548 13.57 9.04 0.23
N ILE A 549 13.84 7.75 0.29
CA ILE A 549 15.11 7.18 0.71
C ILE A 549 16.06 7.12 -0.48
N GLY A 550 17.28 7.60 -0.30
CA GLY A 550 18.32 7.53 -1.31
C GLY A 550 19.25 6.32 -1.12
N ARG A 551 20.01 6.02 -2.17
CA ARG A 551 20.91 4.85 -2.24
C ARG A 551 22.01 4.89 -1.18
N ALA A 552 22.41 6.07 -0.68
CA ALA A 552 23.42 6.13 0.39
C ALA A 552 22.88 5.55 1.70
N LEU A 553 21.63 5.83 2.07
CA LEU A 553 21.00 5.25 3.27
C LEU A 553 20.70 3.75 3.08
N GLU A 554 20.22 3.34 1.90
CA GLU A 554 20.07 1.92 1.55
C GLU A 554 21.39 1.16 1.73
N ALA A 555 22.49 1.71 1.23
CA ALA A 555 23.81 1.09 1.34
C ALA A 555 24.34 1.11 2.78
N LEU A 556 24.24 2.22 3.50
CA LEU A 556 24.67 2.35 4.90
C LEU A 556 23.99 1.34 5.83
N THR A 557 22.74 0.98 5.53
CA THR A 557 21.93 0.07 6.34
C THR A 557 21.96 -1.38 5.84
N GLY A 558 22.77 -1.68 4.81
CA GLY A 558 22.83 -3.02 4.22
C GLY A 558 21.51 -3.49 3.61
N GLY A 559 20.75 -2.57 3.02
CA GLY A 559 19.46 -2.84 2.37
C GLY A 559 18.25 -2.87 3.30
N VAL A 560 18.41 -2.50 4.58
CA VAL A 560 17.28 -2.41 5.52
C VAL A 560 16.34 -1.26 5.15
N CYS A 561 16.90 -0.08 4.85
CA CYS A 561 16.12 0.98 4.24
C CYS A 561 16.09 0.79 2.72
N THR A 562 14.90 0.79 2.12
CA THR A 562 14.75 0.59 0.68
C THR A 562 14.81 1.93 -0.04
N ALA A 563 15.75 2.11 -0.97
CA ALA A 563 15.69 3.22 -1.92
C ALA A 563 14.81 2.78 -3.09
N THR A 564 13.65 3.42 -3.25
CA THR A 564 12.65 2.93 -4.21
C THR A 564 12.75 3.63 -5.55
N THR A 565 12.63 2.85 -6.63
CA THR A 565 12.63 3.38 -7.99
C THR A 565 11.42 4.28 -8.20
N HIS A 566 11.63 5.45 -8.77
CA HIS A 566 10.57 6.40 -9.07
C HIS A 566 10.82 7.09 -10.42
N ARG A 567 9.78 7.71 -10.98
CA ARG A 567 9.83 8.43 -12.27
C ARG A 567 8.88 9.62 -12.31
N VAL A 568 9.04 10.46 -13.32
CA VAL A 568 8.06 11.52 -13.65
C VAL A 568 7.38 11.23 -14.98
N SER A 569 6.08 10.99 -14.91
CA SER A 569 5.16 10.74 -16.00
C SER A 569 4.63 12.05 -16.57
N LEU A 570 4.82 12.26 -17.88
CA LEU A 570 4.33 13.44 -18.61
C LEU A 570 3.04 13.19 -19.38
N ARG A 571 2.28 12.16 -18.99
CA ARG A 571 1.00 11.85 -19.62
C ARG A 571 0.07 13.07 -19.57
N LYS A 572 -0.69 13.29 -20.65
CA LYS A 572 -1.50 14.50 -20.84
C LYS A 572 -2.49 14.73 -19.70
N GLU A 573 -3.11 13.66 -19.20
CA GLU A 573 -4.03 13.67 -18.07
C GLU A 573 -3.40 14.20 -16.77
N ASN A 574 -2.09 14.11 -16.59
CA ASN A 574 -1.39 14.65 -15.42
C ASN A 574 -1.29 16.18 -15.42
N PHE A 575 -1.58 16.81 -16.57
CA PHE A 575 -1.58 18.26 -16.80
C PHE A 575 -2.99 18.86 -16.88
N LEU A 576 -4.02 18.08 -16.54
CA LEU A 576 -5.41 18.53 -16.49
C LEU A 576 -5.94 18.50 -15.05
N ASP A 577 -6.81 19.44 -14.71
CA ASP A 577 -7.58 19.38 -13.47
C ASP A 577 -8.75 18.38 -13.57
N THR A 578 -9.54 18.28 -12.50
CA THR A 578 -10.71 17.37 -12.45
C THR A 578 -11.82 17.74 -13.44
N GLU A 579 -11.81 18.97 -13.97
CA GLU A 579 -12.77 19.49 -14.94
C GLU A 579 -12.23 19.42 -16.39
N GLY A 580 -10.98 18.99 -16.56
CA GLY A 580 -10.30 18.90 -17.86
C GLY A 580 -9.61 20.18 -18.30
N ASN A 581 -9.48 21.19 -17.45
CA ASN A 581 -8.75 22.42 -17.77
C ASN A 581 -7.24 22.22 -17.60
N SER A 582 -6.44 22.94 -18.39
CA SER A 582 -4.97 22.88 -18.31
C SER A 582 -4.44 23.46 -17.00
N LEU A 583 -3.57 22.69 -16.33
CA LEU A 583 -2.83 23.11 -15.14
C LEU A 583 -1.54 23.91 -15.45
N GLY A 584 -1.17 24.02 -16.73
CA GLY A 584 0.08 24.68 -17.13
C GLY A 584 1.31 23.81 -16.86
N SER A 585 2.41 24.41 -16.39
CA SER A 585 3.64 23.66 -16.09
C SER A 585 3.63 23.07 -14.68
N ARG A 586 4.19 21.86 -14.53
CA ARG A 586 4.46 21.26 -13.23
C ARG A 586 5.74 21.82 -12.64
N PHE A 587 5.70 22.19 -11.36
CA PHE A 587 6.88 22.64 -10.61
C PHE A 587 7.17 21.66 -9.46
N SER A 588 8.45 21.35 -9.25
CA SER A 588 8.88 20.38 -8.25
C SER A 588 10.21 20.82 -7.65
N PHE A 589 10.25 20.95 -6.33
CA PHE A 589 11.41 21.51 -5.61
C PHE A 589 11.96 20.50 -4.60
N PRO A 590 12.78 19.51 -5.04
CA PRO A 590 13.43 18.58 -4.13
C PRO A 590 14.69 19.17 -3.50
N VAL A 591 14.84 18.96 -2.19
CA VAL A 591 16.09 19.12 -1.43
C VAL A 591 16.70 17.75 -1.19
N PHE A 592 17.90 17.53 -1.70
CA PHE A 592 18.68 16.32 -1.53
C PHE A 592 19.63 16.49 -0.35
N GLN A 593 19.49 15.64 0.66
CA GLN A 593 20.41 15.58 1.79
C GLN A 593 21.73 14.95 1.32
N GLY A 594 22.74 15.79 1.13
CA GLY A 594 24.08 15.39 0.74
C GLY A 594 24.79 14.60 1.84
N VAL A 595 25.57 13.60 1.42
CA VAL A 595 26.50 12.82 2.27
C VAL A 595 27.92 13.30 2.04
N SER A 596 28.83 12.95 2.96
CA SER A 596 30.26 13.25 2.82
C SER A 596 30.82 12.61 1.54
N PRO A 597 31.47 13.39 0.65
CA PRO A 597 32.19 12.83 -0.51
C PRO A 597 33.32 11.85 -0.11
N ASP A 598 33.84 11.96 1.12
CA ASP A 598 34.90 11.09 1.66
C ASP A 598 34.37 9.79 2.28
N LEU A 599 33.05 9.58 2.24
CA LEU A 599 32.43 8.36 2.75
C LEU A 599 32.89 7.16 1.90
N SER A 600 33.33 6.12 2.59
CA SER A 600 33.87 4.87 2.03
C SER A 600 33.39 3.69 2.87
N ALA A 601 33.39 2.48 2.28
CA ALA A 601 32.96 1.27 2.98
C ALA A 601 33.71 1.04 4.31
N GLU A 602 35.01 1.36 4.36
CA GLU A 602 35.86 1.21 5.55
C GLU A 602 35.46 2.15 6.71
N LYS A 603 34.85 3.29 6.39
CA LYS A 603 34.40 4.28 7.38
C LYS A 603 32.99 4.01 7.90
N ILE A 604 32.31 2.97 7.39
CA ILE A 604 30.96 2.59 7.81
C ILE A 604 31.07 1.51 8.88
N SER A 605 30.86 1.89 10.15
CA SER A 605 30.74 0.98 11.28
C SER A 605 29.30 0.99 11.80
N LEU A 606 28.33 0.59 10.96
CA LEU A 606 26.93 0.51 11.36
C LEU A 606 26.51 -0.95 11.52
N VAL A 607 26.13 -1.34 12.75
CA VAL A 607 25.59 -2.67 13.04
C VAL A 607 24.09 -2.55 13.30
N ILE A 608 23.27 -2.96 12.32
CA ILE A 608 21.82 -2.99 12.49
C ILE A 608 21.44 -4.16 13.43
N PRO A 609 20.58 -3.94 14.45
CA PRO A 609 20.09 -5.00 15.31
C PRO A 609 19.44 -6.15 14.53
N ASN A 610 19.62 -7.40 14.98
CA ASN A 610 19.10 -8.58 14.27
C ASN A 610 17.58 -8.51 14.08
N HIS A 611 16.83 -8.12 15.11
CA HIS A 611 15.37 -8.03 15.03
C HIS A 611 14.87 -6.99 14.03
N ILE A 612 15.71 -6.01 13.66
CA ILE A 612 15.41 -5.04 12.59
C ILE A 612 15.81 -5.61 11.23
N ARG A 613 16.98 -6.27 11.12
CA ARG A 613 17.39 -6.96 9.89
C ARG A 613 16.41 -8.05 9.47
N ASP A 614 15.85 -8.77 10.44
CA ASP A 614 14.89 -9.85 10.23
C ASP A 614 13.53 -9.35 9.71
N LEU A 615 13.27 -8.04 9.76
CA LEU A 615 12.11 -7.42 9.10
C LEU A 615 12.27 -7.43 7.57
N VAL A 616 13.50 -7.45 7.06
CA VAL A 616 13.79 -7.55 5.63
C VAL A 616 13.78 -9.03 5.21
N LYS A 617 12.65 -9.47 4.66
CA LYS A 617 12.45 -10.86 4.22
C LYS A 617 12.79 -11.11 2.75
N ASP A 618 13.15 -10.06 2.03
CA ASP A 618 13.42 -10.09 0.60
C ASP A 618 14.92 -10.25 0.33
N ASP A 619 15.34 -11.47 -0.02
CA ASP A 619 16.74 -11.79 -0.30
C ASP A 619 17.25 -11.08 -1.57
N LYS A 620 16.36 -10.72 -2.51
CA LYS A 620 16.73 -9.94 -3.69
C LYS A 620 17.03 -8.49 -3.30
N ALA A 621 16.24 -7.89 -2.42
CA ALA A 621 16.52 -6.55 -1.89
C ALA A 621 17.88 -6.49 -1.18
N LYS A 622 18.24 -7.54 -0.41
CA LYS A 622 19.56 -7.66 0.22
C LYS A 622 20.68 -7.75 -0.84
N SER A 623 20.52 -8.61 -1.84
CA SER A 623 21.50 -8.76 -2.93
C SER A 623 21.67 -7.49 -3.77
N ASP A 624 20.58 -6.79 -4.08
CA ASP A 624 20.60 -5.54 -4.86
C ASP A 624 21.23 -4.41 -4.03
N ALA A 625 21.01 -4.39 -2.72
CA ALA A 625 21.66 -3.45 -1.80
C ALA A 625 23.16 -3.75 -1.67
N GLU A 626 23.57 -5.01 -1.57
CA GLU A 626 25.00 -5.39 -1.58
C GLU A 626 25.67 -5.00 -2.91
N ALA A 627 25.02 -5.23 -4.04
CA ALA A 627 25.52 -4.80 -5.35
C ALA A 627 25.64 -3.27 -5.42
N THR A 628 24.63 -2.54 -4.93
CA THR A 628 24.61 -1.07 -4.83
C THR A 628 25.73 -0.56 -3.94
N PHE A 629 25.93 -1.18 -2.78
CA PHE A 629 26.99 -0.84 -1.85
C PHE A 629 28.36 -1.03 -2.53
N ASN A 630 28.58 -2.20 -3.12
CA ASN A 630 29.82 -2.51 -3.81
C ASN A 630 30.09 -1.54 -4.97
N GLU A 631 29.06 -1.14 -5.73
CA GLU A 631 29.19 -0.18 -6.82
C GLU A 631 29.48 1.25 -6.34
N MET A 632 28.71 1.74 -5.36
CA MET A 632 28.81 3.10 -4.82
C MET A 632 30.12 3.34 -4.07
N PHE A 633 30.68 2.29 -3.45
CA PHE A 633 31.84 2.38 -2.57
C PHE A 633 33.12 1.73 -3.12
N ARG A 634 33.23 1.43 -4.43
CA ARG A 634 34.45 0.81 -5.02
C ARG A 634 35.75 1.55 -4.69
N THR A 635 35.71 2.87 -4.49
CA THR A 635 36.83 3.69 -3.97
C THR A 635 36.35 4.63 -2.87
N ASN A 636 35.53 5.62 -3.22
CA ASN A 636 34.77 6.49 -2.32
C ASN A 636 33.55 7.08 -3.06
N ILE A 637 32.54 7.55 -2.32
CA ILE A 637 31.31 8.10 -2.92
C ILE A 637 31.61 9.31 -3.83
N GLY A 638 32.57 10.15 -3.43
CA GLY A 638 32.92 11.38 -4.13
C GLY A 638 33.33 11.13 -5.58
N GLU A 639 34.26 10.20 -5.81
CA GLU A 639 34.74 9.84 -7.15
C GLU A 639 33.60 9.31 -8.03
N GLY A 640 32.80 8.38 -7.52
CA GLY A 640 31.64 7.84 -8.23
C GLY A 640 30.64 8.94 -8.59
N THR A 641 30.38 9.86 -7.64
CA THR A 641 29.46 10.99 -7.85
C THR A 641 30.00 11.99 -8.86
N LEU A 642 31.30 12.29 -8.85
CA LEU A 642 31.93 13.17 -9.83
C LEU A 642 31.83 12.56 -11.23
N VAL A 643 32.14 11.27 -11.39
CA VAL A 643 32.01 10.56 -12.67
C VAL A 643 30.58 10.61 -13.16
N ALA A 644 29.60 10.31 -12.31
CA ALA A 644 28.18 10.38 -12.66
C ALA A 644 27.78 11.78 -13.13
N ARG A 645 28.17 12.83 -12.39
CA ARG A 645 27.89 14.24 -12.74
C ARG A 645 28.53 14.64 -14.06
N VAL A 646 29.78 14.27 -14.30
CA VAL A 646 30.47 14.52 -15.57
C VAL A 646 29.78 13.82 -16.74
N THR A 647 29.27 12.59 -16.55
CA THR A 647 28.56 11.88 -17.62
C THR A 647 27.16 12.42 -17.91
N SER A 648 26.46 12.92 -16.88
CA SER A 648 25.14 13.54 -17.02
C SER A 648 25.20 14.97 -17.55
N HIS A 649 26.25 15.71 -17.22
CA HIS A 649 26.51 17.10 -17.64
C HIS A 649 27.81 17.17 -18.45
N GLN A 650 27.78 16.61 -19.66
CA GLN A 650 28.98 16.45 -20.49
C GLN A 650 29.58 17.79 -20.91
N ASP A 651 28.81 18.86 -20.97
CA ASP A 651 29.26 20.22 -21.22
C ASP A 651 30.12 20.77 -20.06
N VAL A 652 29.67 20.61 -18.81
CA VAL A 652 30.44 20.91 -17.60
C VAL A 652 31.70 20.04 -17.58
N GLY A 653 31.56 18.74 -17.85
CA GLY A 653 32.65 17.78 -17.93
C GLY A 653 33.70 18.17 -18.97
N GLN A 654 33.28 18.60 -20.16
CA GLN A 654 34.19 19.00 -21.23
C GLN A 654 34.97 20.28 -20.89
N ARG A 655 34.35 21.21 -20.16
CA ARG A 655 34.99 22.48 -19.78
C ARG A 655 35.92 22.36 -18.58
N TRP A 656 35.53 21.61 -17.55
CA TRP A 656 36.23 21.58 -16.26
C TRP A 656 36.93 20.26 -15.96
N TYR A 657 36.49 19.14 -16.55
CA TYR A 657 36.99 17.78 -16.26
C TYR A 657 37.21 16.92 -17.52
N PRO A 658 37.87 17.43 -18.58
CA PRO A 658 37.86 16.79 -19.90
C PRO A 658 38.46 15.37 -19.90
N GLU A 659 39.47 15.12 -19.08
CA GLU A 659 40.11 13.80 -18.96
C GLU A 659 39.18 12.76 -18.31
N ILE A 660 38.47 13.16 -17.25
CA ILE A 660 37.51 12.30 -16.55
C ILE A 660 36.36 11.94 -17.48
N LEU A 661 35.83 12.93 -18.21
CA LEU A 661 34.76 12.72 -19.19
C LEU A 661 35.16 11.72 -20.28
N SER A 662 36.34 11.92 -20.88
CA SER A 662 36.85 11.05 -21.93
C SER A 662 36.98 9.60 -21.45
N LYS A 663 37.53 9.40 -20.24
CA LYS A 663 37.67 8.07 -19.63
C LYS A 663 36.33 7.42 -19.34
N ALA A 664 35.38 8.18 -18.78
CA ALA A 664 34.05 7.66 -18.43
C ALA A 664 33.24 7.24 -19.67
N LEU A 665 33.22 8.07 -20.72
CA LEU A 665 32.52 7.76 -21.97
C LEU A 665 33.13 6.57 -22.71
N LYS A 666 34.47 6.41 -22.67
CA LYS A 666 35.13 5.22 -23.21
C LYS A 666 34.68 3.96 -22.46
N GLY A 667 34.69 3.99 -21.13
CA GLY A 667 34.24 2.86 -20.30
C GLY A 667 32.78 2.45 -20.57
N GLN A 668 31.88 3.42 -20.78
CA GLN A 668 30.49 3.13 -21.16
C GLN A 668 30.37 2.43 -22.53
N ARG A 669 31.15 2.87 -23.52
CA ARG A 669 31.15 2.23 -24.86
C ARG A 669 31.69 0.80 -24.81
N ASP A 670 32.77 0.59 -24.06
CA ASP A 670 33.38 -0.73 -23.91
C ASP A 670 32.45 -1.71 -23.17
N PHE A 671 31.64 -1.23 -22.21
CA PHE A 671 30.63 -2.02 -21.51
C PHE A 671 29.44 -2.42 -22.39
N VAL A 672 28.98 -1.53 -23.28
CA VAL A 672 27.85 -1.82 -24.20
C VAL A 672 28.25 -2.73 -25.36
N ALA A 673 29.54 -2.85 -25.66
CA ALA A 673 30.08 -3.72 -26.70
C ALA A 673 30.31 -5.17 -26.23
N HIS A 674 29.97 -5.51 -24.98
CA HIS A 674 30.04 -6.85 -24.39
C HIS A 674 28.64 -7.25 -23.91
#